data_AF-A0A6G4U9Y5-F1
#
_entry.id   AF-A0A6G4U9Y5-F1
#
_cell.length_a   1.000
_cell.length_b   1.000
_cell.length_c   1.000
_cell.angle_alpha   90.00
_cell.angle_beta   90.00
_cell.angle_gamma   90.00
#
_symmetry.space_group_name_H-M   'P 1'
#
loop_
_entity.id
_entity.type
_entity.pdbx_description
1 polymer ?
#
loop_
_entity_poly.entity_id
_entity_poly.type
_entity_poly.pdbx_seq_one_letter_code
_entity_poly.pdbx_strand_id
1 'polypeptide(L)'
;MQLNSRQRAALNAICDTFAPGDGDTLPSAGAIGAAAIAEGLVAAQPRAADRKQLATLLSAWDSRPAGLFLGTGGRRFSHLSPGAREELMLRLGDSPSERKRVLFQALRGLATSAYLLAPGPSGASPVWEAIGYPGPLGKLPDAPRPRLAPLSPAADTALDCDVVVVGSGAGGGTAAAVLAAAGLSVVVLERGGYYDDADFDGGEHTGLRRLYAPGPGSTAEGQISLVAGTCLGGGTVVNWTTSFPTPAEVRAEWAALGATQFADDEYTRAIKAVQSRLSVNGEHSVASSRDAVMERGLRALGWHVDAMPRNVVGCDMGTDCGRCGYGCRLGAKQSVTKTWLADAEAAGARLVINTDVRTIDRKGGRAVGVSGRTPAGHTVTVRARAVVAAAGAIQTPALLRRSGFTDPAIGRYLRLHPATAVWGVFDEEIRPWEGGMQTRYSREHSDLDGHGHGVIYETGPGNPAAVQGFMNWRGGAAHQATLRDLGHTAGVGIITRDRDSGTVKVARDGEPVPHYRLSDHDAAHLHAGIEGAARILAAAGARRISSAHQSGPSYEPDRRGTHDDFIAACRTAGYAPGRCAIAALHIMGTARMGGSRETSATNPDGATWEVPNVVVADASCFPTSSGVNPMISIEAIAHMNATRLADRLNGGGRPGT
;
A
#
# COMPACT_ATOMS: atom_id res chain seq x y z
N MET A 1 -12.31 -11.43 18.02
CA MET A 1 -13.55 -12.17 17.70
C MET A 1 -13.21 -13.64 17.81
N GLN A 2 -14.06 -14.47 18.43
CA GLN A 2 -13.87 -15.93 18.42
C GLN A 2 -14.97 -16.55 17.56
N LEU A 3 -14.59 -17.28 16.52
CA LEU A 3 -15.52 -18.06 15.70
C LEU A 3 -16.00 -19.29 16.49
N ASN A 4 -17.30 -19.59 16.40
CA ASN A 4 -17.83 -20.84 16.94
C ASN A 4 -17.43 -22.05 16.07
N SER A 5 -17.65 -23.27 16.57
CA SER A 5 -17.27 -24.51 15.89
C SER A 5 -17.80 -24.62 14.46
N ARG A 6 -19.06 -24.24 14.23
CA ARG A 6 -19.68 -24.25 12.90
C ARG A 6 -19.01 -23.24 11.95
N GLN A 7 -18.77 -22.02 12.41
CA GLN A 7 -18.11 -20.98 11.62
C GLN A 7 -16.67 -21.38 11.26
N ARG A 8 -15.93 -21.98 12.21
CA ARG A 8 -14.57 -22.48 11.98
C ARG A 8 -14.56 -23.63 10.97
N ALA A 9 -15.51 -24.57 11.06
CA ALA A 9 -15.64 -25.64 10.08
C ALA A 9 -15.94 -25.11 8.67
N ALA A 10 -16.80 -24.09 8.55
CA ALA A 10 -17.06 -23.43 7.27
C ALA A 10 -15.80 -22.74 6.71
N LEU A 11 -15.04 -22.03 7.56
CA LEU A 11 -13.80 -21.38 7.16
C LEU A 11 -12.74 -22.40 6.71
N ASN A 12 -12.56 -23.51 7.44
CA ASN A 12 -11.70 -24.62 7.02
C ASN A 12 -12.09 -25.15 5.64
N ALA A 13 -13.38 -25.43 5.43
CA ALA A 13 -13.86 -25.94 4.15
C ALA A 13 -13.62 -24.95 3.00
N ILE A 14 -13.74 -23.64 3.25
CA ILE A 14 -13.40 -22.61 2.26
C ILE A 14 -11.90 -22.63 1.96
N CYS A 15 -11.05 -22.63 2.99
CA CYS A 15 -9.59 -22.66 2.83
C CYS A 15 -9.14 -23.92 2.05
N ASP A 16 -9.64 -25.09 2.41
CA ASP A 16 -9.35 -26.35 1.70
C ASP A 16 -9.87 -26.36 0.27
N THR A 17 -10.93 -25.62 -0.03
CA THR A 17 -11.40 -25.49 -1.42
C THR A 17 -10.40 -24.70 -2.27
N PHE A 18 -9.82 -23.63 -1.73
CA PHE A 18 -8.84 -22.81 -2.46
C PHE A 18 -7.45 -23.47 -2.55
N ALA A 19 -7.05 -24.20 -1.51
CA ALA A 19 -5.78 -24.90 -1.44
C ALA A 19 -5.99 -26.32 -0.85
N PRO A 20 -6.43 -27.29 -1.67
CA PRO A 20 -6.76 -28.65 -1.22
C PRO A 20 -5.55 -29.54 -0.92
N GLY A 21 -4.34 -29.11 -1.30
CA GLY A 21 -3.14 -29.94 -1.29
C GLY A 21 -3.11 -30.97 -2.42
N ASP A 22 -1.94 -31.55 -2.68
CA ASP A 22 -1.72 -32.57 -3.72
C ASP A 22 -1.71 -34.01 -3.17
N GLY A 23 -1.78 -34.16 -1.84
CA GLY A 23 -1.65 -35.45 -1.16
C GLY A 23 -0.21 -35.95 -1.02
N ASP A 24 0.77 -35.10 -1.33
CA ASP A 24 2.19 -35.39 -1.37
C ASP A 24 3.00 -34.19 -0.81
N THR A 25 3.57 -33.35 -1.69
CA THR A 25 4.48 -32.25 -1.31
C THR A 25 3.77 -30.99 -0.80
N LEU A 26 2.59 -30.68 -1.35
CA LEU A 26 1.82 -29.49 -0.99
C LEU A 26 0.68 -29.90 -0.05
N PRO A 27 0.75 -29.55 1.26
CA PRO A 27 -0.30 -29.90 2.19
C PRO A 27 -1.61 -29.15 1.90
N SER A 28 -2.73 -29.64 2.40
CA SER A 28 -3.98 -28.87 2.37
C SER A 28 -3.92 -27.69 3.34
N ALA A 29 -4.75 -26.68 3.10
CA ALA A 29 -4.84 -25.53 3.99
C ALA A 29 -5.25 -25.90 5.42
N GLY A 30 -6.13 -26.88 5.57
CA GLY A 30 -6.53 -27.44 6.86
C GLY A 30 -5.37 -28.13 7.58
N ALA A 31 -4.50 -28.85 6.87
CA ALA A 31 -3.36 -29.56 7.45
C ALA A 31 -2.33 -28.62 8.10
N ILE A 32 -2.18 -27.40 7.57
CA ILE A 32 -1.26 -26.38 8.12
C ILE A 32 -1.94 -25.33 9.00
N GLY A 33 -3.24 -25.50 9.28
CA GLY A 33 -3.97 -24.59 10.18
C GLY A 33 -4.26 -23.20 9.59
N ALA A 34 -4.37 -23.06 8.26
CA ALA A 34 -4.57 -21.78 7.60
C ALA A 34 -5.80 -21.01 8.12
N ALA A 35 -6.88 -21.67 8.51
CA ALA A 35 -8.07 -21.00 9.02
C ALA A 35 -7.81 -20.22 10.34
N ALA A 36 -6.88 -20.67 11.18
CA ALA A 36 -6.50 -19.96 12.39
C ALA A 36 -5.76 -18.65 12.06
N ILE A 37 -4.90 -18.69 11.04
CA ILE A 37 -4.23 -17.49 10.50
C ILE A 37 -5.26 -16.53 9.91
N ALA A 38 -6.22 -17.03 9.12
CA ALA A 38 -7.30 -16.24 8.56
C ALA A 38 -8.16 -15.56 9.67
N GLU A 39 -8.49 -16.27 10.75
CA GLU A 39 -9.20 -15.72 11.91
C GLU A 39 -8.39 -14.58 12.56
N GLY A 40 -7.07 -14.75 12.70
CA GLY A 40 -6.15 -13.73 13.21
C GLY A 40 -6.09 -12.48 12.34
N LEU A 41 -5.99 -12.64 11.02
CA LEU A 41 -5.95 -11.53 10.06
C LEU A 41 -7.23 -10.68 10.12
N VAL A 42 -8.40 -11.32 10.25
CA VAL A 42 -9.67 -10.58 10.38
C VAL A 42 -9.82 -9.95 11.76
N ALA A 43 -9.36 -10.60 12.82
CA ALA A 43 -9.43 -10.05 14.18
C ALA A 43 -8.66 -8.73 14.32
N ALA A 44 -7.61 -8.51 13.51
CA ALA A 44 -6.81 -7.29 13.49
C ALA A 44 -7.52 -6.07 12.85
N GLN A 45 -8.62 -6.27 12.10
CA GLN A 45 -9.35 -5.18 11.44
C GLN A 45 -9.88 -4.14 12.43
N PRO A 46 -9.76 -2.82 12.15
CA PRO A 46 -10.09 -1.78 13.12
C PRO A 46 -11.61 -1.65 13.30
N ARG A 47 -12.38 -1.78 12.22
CA ARG A 47 -13.84 -1.63 12.22
C ARG A 47 -14.51 -2.84 12.85
N ALA A 48 -15.34 -2.59 13.87
CA ALA A 48 -16.16 -3.63 14.48
C ALA A 48 -17.15 -4.25 13.48
N ALA A 49 -17.64 -3.46 12.51
CA ALA A 49 -18.49 -3.93 11.43
C ALA A 49 -17.76 -4.98 10.56
N ASP A 50 -16.54 -4.69 10.12
CA ASP A 50 -15.75 -5.56 9.25
C ASP A 50 -15.39 -6.88 9.97
N ARG A 51 -15.05 -6.81 11.27
CA ARG A 51 -14.85 -7.99 12.11
C ARG A 51 -16.11 -8.86 12.19
N LYS A 52 -17.27 -8.25 12.45
CA LYS A 52 -18.56 -8.97 12.54
C LYS A 52 -19.00 -9.54 11.18
N GLN A 53 -18.66 -8.86 10.08
CA GLN A 53 -19.08 -9.24 8.73
C GLN A 53 -18.61 -10.65 8.35
N LEU A 54 -17.37 -11.05 8.70
CA LEU A 54 -16.90 -12.41 8.46
C LEU A 54 -17.72 -13.44 9.27
N ALA A 55 -17.94 -13.21 10.56
CA ALA A 55 -18.72 -14.14 11.38
C ALA A 55 -20.17 -14.27 10.89
N THR A 56 -20.79 -13.16 10.48
CA THR A 56 -22.13 -13.16 9.87
C THR A 56 -22.13 -13.89 8.54
N LEU A 57 -21.12 -13.63 7.68
CA LEU A 57 -20.94 -14.32 6.41
C LEU A 57 -20.81 -15.82 6.64
N LEU A 58 -19.90 -16.28 7.50
CA LEU A 58 -19.67 -17.70 7.79
C LEU A 58 -20.90 -18.39 8.42
N SER A 59 -21.64 -17.67 9.28
CA SER A 59 -22.90 -18.18 9.84
C SER A 59 -23.98 -18.37 8.79
N ALA A 60 -24.04 -17.47 7.81
CA ALA A 60 -24.95 -17.59 6.69
C ALA A 60 -24.44 -18.59 5.64
N TRP A 61 -23.13 -18.67 5.42
CA TRP A 61 -22.46 -19.40 4.34
C TRP A 61 -22.89 -20.86 4.29
N ASP A 62 -22.98 -21.49 5.46
CA ASP A 62 -23.33 -22.89 5.59
C ASP A 62 -24.82 -23.11 5.92
N SER A 63 -25.70 -22.35 5.27
CA SER A 63 -27.15 -22.39 5.46
C SER A 63 -27.90 -22.70 4.15
N ARG A 64 -29.16 -23.18 4.27
CA ARG A 64 -30.02 -23.42 3.10
C ARG A 64 -30.31 -22.13 2.30
N PRO A 65 -30.63 -20.97 2.93
CA PRO A 65 -30.81 -19.71 2.21
C PRO A 65 -29.56 -19.28 1.43
N ALA A 66 -28.36 -19.43 2.01
CA ALA A 66 -27.13 -19.15 1.27
C ALA A 66 -26.95 -20.12 0.11
N GLY A 67 -27.26 -21.41 0.29
CA GLY A 67 -27.25 -22.37 -0.81
C GLY A 67 -28.16 -21.97 -1.98
N LEU A 68 -29.29 -21.30 -1.72
CA LEU A 68 -30.12 -20.72 -2.79
C LEU A 68 -29.43 -19.52 -3.45
N PHE A 69 -28.91 -18.57 -2.68
CA PHE A 69 -28.19 -17.40 -3.19
C PHE A 69 -26.95 -17.77 -4.03
N LEU A 70 -26.23 -18.80 -3.59
CA LEU A 70 -25.04 -19.36 -4.20
C LEU A 70 -25.35 -20.31 -5.38
N GLY A 71 -26.61 -20.70 -5.57
CA GLY A 71 -27.02 -21.56 -6.69
C GLY A 71 -26.63 -23.03 -6.52
N THR A 72 -26.73 -23.58 -5.31
CA THR A 72 -26.47 -24.99 -4.95
C THR A 72 -27.75 -25.80 -4.68
N GLY A 73 -28.92 -25.20 -4.90
CA GLY A 73 -30.23 -25.83 -4.66
C GLY A 73 -30.57 -25.98 -3.17
N GLY A 74 -30.07 -25.08 -2.32
CA GLY A 74 -30.31 -25.12 -0.87
C GLY A 74 -29.42 -26.11 -0.09
N ARG A 75 -28.48 -26.79 -0.76
CA ARG A 75 -27.45 -27.60 -0.10
C ARG A 75 -26.46 -26.70 0.64
N ARG A 76 -26.10 -27.10 1.86
CA ARG A 76 -25.06 -26.47 2.68
C ARG A 76 -23.68 -26.64 2.03
N PHE A 77 -22.84 -25.63 2.09
CA PHE A 77 -21.51 -25.63 1.47
C PHE A 77 -20.62 -26.75 2.03
N SER A 78 -20.63 -26.95 3.34
CA SER A 78 -19.89 -27.99 4.04
C SER A 78 -20.32 -29.41 3.67
N HIS A 79 -21.51 -29.59 3.09
CA HIS A 79 -22.01 -30.91 2.65
C HIS A 79 -21.80 -31.15 1.14
N LEU A 80 -21.26 -30.18 0.40
CA LEU A 80 -20.87 -30.39 -0.99
C LEU A 80 -19.57 -31.22 -1.05
N SER A 81 -19.43 -32.02 -2.11
CA SER A 81 -18.16 -32.67 -2.44
C SER A 81 -17.09 -31.62 -2.76
N PRO A 82 -15.79 -31.94 -2.61
CA PRO A 82 -14.71 -31.01 -2.95
C PRO A 82 -14.84 -30.41 -4.36
N GLY A 83 -15.11 -31.25 -5.38
CA GLY A 83 -15.32 -30.77 -6.75
C GLY A 83 -16.52 -29.82 -6.90
N ALA A 84 -17.63 -30.09 -6.21
CA ALA A 84 -18.79 -29.19 -6.25
C ALA A 84 -18.54 -27.86 -5.52
N ARG A 85 -17.67 -27.83 -4.50
CA ARG A 85 -17.24 -26.57 -3.86
C ARG A 85 -16.34 -25.77 -4.78
N GLU A 86 -15.41 -26.42 -5.48
CA GLU A 86 -14.54 -25.77 -6.46
C GLU A 86 -15.36 -25.14 -7.60
N GLU A 87 -16.28 -25.91 -8.20
CA GLU A 87 -17.17 -25.41 -9.26
C GLU A 87 -18.01 -24.21 -8.79
N LEU A 88 -18.50 -24.25 -7.55
CA LEU A 88 -19.20 -23.12 -6.96
C LEU A 88 -18.30 -21.87 -6.88
N MET A 89 -17.06 -22.01 -6.41
CA MET A 89 -16.12 -20.89 -6.31
C MET A 89 -15.80 -20.30 -7.69
N LEU A 90 -15.59 -21.13 -8.70
CA LEU A 90 -15.40 -20.69 -10.09
C LEU A 90 -16.62 -19.90 -10.60
N ARG A 91 -17.84 -20.40 -10.39
CA ARG A 91 -19.08 -19.70 -10.76
C ARG A 91 -19.24 -18.35 -10.06
N LEU A 92 -18.77 -18.21 -8.82
CA LEU A 92 -18.78 -16.93 -8.12
C LEU A 92 -17.78 -15.94 -8.74
N GLY A 93 -16.56 -16.41 -9.05
CA GLY A 93 -15.52 -15.60 -9.69
C GLY A 93 -15.88 -15.14 -11.10
N ASP A 94 -16.58 -15.98 -11.88
CA ASP A 94 -17.00 -15.69 -13.26
C ASP A 94 -18.40 -15.03 -13.32
N SER A 95 -19.00 -14.71 -12.17
CA SER A 95 -20.38 -14.22 -12.12
C SER A 95 -20.54 -12.85 -12.80
N PRO A 96 -21.66 -12.62 -13.54
CA PRO A 96 -22.00 -11.27 -13.99
C PRO A 96 -22.29 -10.32 -12.81
N SER A 97 -22.62 -10.84 -11.62
CA SER A 97 -22.89 -10.04 -10.43
C SER A 97 -21.61 -9.52 -9.77
N GLU A 98 -21.46 -8.20 -9.70
CA GLU A 98 -20.35 -7.52 -9.00
C GLU A 98 -20.20 -8.02 -7.55
N ARG A 99 -21.31 -8.10 -6.81
CA ARG A 99 -21.30 -8.54 -5.40
C ARG A 99 -20.76 -9.95 -5.24
N LYS A 100 -21.07 -10.86 -6.16
CA LYS A 100 -20.58 -12.25 -6.13
C LYS A 100 -19.07 -12.31 -6.43
N ARG A 101 -18.60 -11.52 -7.40
CA ARG A 101 -17.16 -11.45 -7.72
C ARG A 101 -16.34 -10.86 -6.57
N VAL A 102 -16.79 -9.75 -6.00
CA VAL A 102 -16.10 -9.11 -4.86
C VAL A 102 -16.06 -10.07 -3.66
N LEU A 103 -17.15 -10.77 -3.38
CA LEU A 103 -17.20 -11.80 -2.34
C LEU A 103 -16.21 -12.94 -2.60
N PHE A 104 -16.15 -13.43 -3.84
CA PHE A 104 -15.17 -14.44 -4.25
C PHE A 104 -13.74 -13.95 -4.03
N GLN A 105 -13.40 -12.73 -4.47
CA GLN A 105 -12.05 -12.18 -4.31
C GLN A 105 -11.66 -12.02 -2.84
N ALA A 106 -12.59 -11.57 -1.99
CA ALA A 106 -12.35 -11.47 -0.54
C ALA A 106 -12.07 -12.84 0.10
N LEU A 107 -12.86 -13.87 -0.25
CA LEU A 107 -12.66 -15.23 0.25
C LEU A 107 -11.36 -15.85 -0.27
N ARG A 108 -11.08 -15.70 -1.57
CA ARG A 108 -9.84 -16.17 -2.21
C ARG A 108 -8.62 -15.53 -1.57
N GLY A 109 -8.61 -14.19 -1.44
CA GLY A 109 -7.50 -13.45 -0.84
C GLY A 109 -7.27 -13.88 0.60
N LEU A 110 -8.32 -13.98 1.42
CA LEU A 110 -8.19 -14.44 2.81
C LEU A 110 -7.64 -15.87 2.90
N ALA A 111 -8.19 -16.80 2.13
CA ALA A 111 -7.82 -18.21 2.19
C ALA A 111 -6.39 -18.46 1.69
N THR A 112 -6.03 -17.91 0.53
CA THR A 112 -4.72 -18.12 -0.10
C THR A 112 -3.61 -17.39 0.63
N SER A 113 -3.84 -16.16 1.13
CA SER A 113 -2.86 -15.49 1.98
C SER A 113 -2.65 -16.25 3.29
N ALA A 114 -3.73 -16.72 3.93
CA ALA A 114 -3.59 -17.49 5.16
C ALA A 114 -2.82 -18.81 4.96
N TYR A 115 -3.01 -19.47 3.81
CA TYR A 115 -2.26 -20.67 3.42
C TYR A 115 -0.77 -20.37 3.24
N LEU A 116 -0.42 -19.29 2.54
CA LEU A 116 0.97 -18.92 2.26
C LEU A 116 1.70 -18.29 3.45
N LEU A 117 0.97 -17.72 4.41
CA LEU A 117 1.52 -17.13 5.63
C LEU A 117 1.61 -18.12 6.80
N ALA A 118 0.94 -19.27 6.73
CA ALA A 118 0.91 -20.23 7.81
C ALA A 118 2.31 -20.85 8.00
N PRO A 119 2.95 -20.66 9.17
CA PRO A 119 4.26 -21.24 9.44
C PRO A 119 4.21 -22.76 9.67
N GLY A 120 3.02 -23.36 9.70
CA GLY A 120 2.84 -24.77 10.05
C GLY A 120 3.13 -25.07 11.53
N PRO A 121 2.93 -26.33 11.98
CA PRO A 121 3.10 -26.72 13.39
C PRO A 121 4.55 -26.63 13.91
N SER A 122 5.54 -26.73 13.02
CA SER A 122 6.97 -26.71 13.33
C SER A 122 7.61 -25.33 13.29
N GLY A 123 6.86 -24.29 12.87
CA GLY A 123 7.39 -22.94 12.65
C GLY A 123 8.00 -22.71 11.26
N ALA A 124 8.16 -23.78 10.44
CA ALA A 124 8.51 -23.72 9.03
C ALA A 124 7.42 -24.41 8.19
N SER A 125 6.90 -23.71 7.19
CA SER A 125 5.79 -24.21 6.37
C SER A 125 6.29 -25.22 5.32
N PRO A 126 5.69 -26.43 5.22
CA PRO A 126 5.98 -27.36 4.12
C PRO A 126 5.67 -26.76 2.75
N VAL A 127 4.75 -25.79 2.69
CA VAL A 127 4.43 -25.05 1.47
C VAL A 127 5.64 -24.26 0.98
N TRP A 128 6.39 -23.62 1.89
CA TRP A 128 7.56 -22.83 1.55
C TRP A 128 8.68 -23.71 1.00
N GLU A 129 8.93 -24.84 1.64
CA GLU A 129 9.88 -25.84 1.18
C GLU A 129 9.52 -26.36 -0.23
N ALA A 130 8.25 -26.73 -0.45
CA ALA A 130 7.78 -27.27 -1.73
C ALA A 130 7.90 -26.29 -2.92
N ILE A 131 7.94 -24.98 -2.66
CA ILE A 131 8.10 -23.94 -3.69
C ILE A 131 9.50 -23.32 -3.72
N GLY A 132 10.43 -23.80 -2.88
CA GLY A 132 11.78 -23.27 -2.77
C GLY A 132 11.87 -21.88 -2.11
N TYR A 133 10.84 -21.44 -1.40
CA TYR A 133 10.84 -20.17 -0.68
C TYR A 133 11.48 -20.34 0.70
N PRO A 134 12.48 -19.54 1.09
CA PRO A 134 13.18 -19.73 2.36
C PRO A 134 12.36 -19.33 3.60
N GLY A 135 11.16 -18.75 3.44
CA GLY A 135 10.38 -18.24 4.56
C GLY A 135 11.03 -17.02 5.23
N PRO A 136 10.72 -16.76 6.52
CA PRO A 136 11.43 -15.77 7.33
C PRO A 136 12.91 -16.16 7.48
N LEU A 137 13.83 -15.22 7.23
CA LEU A 137 15.28 -15.50 7.35
C LEU A 137 15.79 -15.34 8.79
N GLY A 138 14.93 -14.93 9.72
CA GLY A 138 15.30 -14.62 11.09
C GLY A 138 15.86 -13.21 11.26
N LYS A 139 16.09 -12.85 12.52
CA LYS A 139 16.70 -11.57 12.91
C LYS A 139 18.21 -11.66 12.72
N LEU A 140 18.84 -10.58 12.26
CA LEU A 140 20.30 -10.51 12.19
C LEU A 140 20.88 -10.22 13.58
N PRO A 141 21.84 -11.03 14.09
CA PRO A 141 22.47 -10.81 15.39
C PRO A 141 23.18 -9.45 15.50
N ASP A 142 23.82 -9.03 14.40
CA ASP A 142 24.61 -7.79 14.33
C ASP A 142 23.81 -6.60 13.79
N ALA A 143 22.47 -6.71 13.77
CA ALA A 143 21.62 -5.61 13.33
C ALA A 143 21.86 -4.35 14.17
N PRO A 144 21.90 -3.15 13.56
CA PRO A 144 22.03 -1.90 14.30
C PRO A 144 20.96 -1.76 15.39
N ARG A 145 21.35 -1.18 16.53
CA ARG A 145 20.42 -0.95 17.65
C ARG A 145 19.42 0.18 17.35
N PRO A 146 18.24 0.16 18.00
CA PRO A 146 17.25 1.22 17.85
C PRO A 146 17.85 2.60 18.10
N ARG A 147 17.71 3.50 17.11
CA ARG A 147 18.24 4.87 17.21
C ARG A 147 17.32 5.83 17.95
N LEU A 148 16.02 5.54 17.98
CA LEU A 148 15.00 6.42 18.54
C LEU A 148 14.54 5.96 19.92
N ALA A 149 14.11 6.90 20.76
CA ALA A 149 13.60 6.64 22.09
C ALA A 149 12.15 7.14 22.27
N PRO A 150 11.17 6.59 21.52
CA PRO A 150 9.80 7.07 21.60
C PRO A 150 9.14 6.74 22.95
N LEU A 151 8.33 7.67 23.44
CA LEU A 151 7.45 7.47 24.58
C LEU A 151 6.26 6.58 24.19
N SER A 152 6.00 5.54 24.97
CA SER A 152 4.76 4.75 24.90
C SER A 152 3.95 5.00 26.17
N PRO A 153 2.90 5.84 26.13
CA PRO A 153 2.14 6.19 27.33
C PRO A 153 1.49 4.97 28.00
N ALA A 154 1.78 4.80 29.30
CA ALA A 154 1.23 3.72 30.14
C ALA A 154 0.16 4.22 31.15
N ALA A 155 -0.17 5.51 31.08
CA ALA A 155 -1.19 6.18 31.88
C ALA A 155 -1.73 7.38 31.09
N ASP A 156 -2.79 8.01 31.59
CA ASP A 156 -3.29 9.26 31.02
C ASP A 156 -2.17 10.30 31.02
N THR A 157 -1.92 10.90 29.85
CA THR A 157 -0.75 11.74 29.60
C THR A 157 -1.17 13.07 28.99
N ALA A 158 -0.67 14.16 29.53
CA ALA A 158 -0.84 15.50 29.01
C ALA A 158 0.52 16.11 28.64
N LEU A 159 0.64 16.69 27.44
CA LEU A 159 1.86 17.33 26.95
C LEU A 159 1.52 18.73 26.39
N ASP A 160 2.51 19.62 26.41
CA ASP A 160 2.44 20.94 25.79
C ASP A 160 3.61 21.10 24.81
N CYS A 161 3.38 21.79 23.69
CA CYS A 161 4.38 22.05 22.66
C CYS A 161 3.99 23.28 21.82
N ASP A 162 4.88 23.72 20.94
CA ASP A 162 4.53 24.73 19.94
C ASP A 162 3.73 24.10 18.80
N VAL A 163 4.19 22.94 18.32
CA VAL A 163 3.54 22.23 17.21
C VAL A 163 3.40 20.76 17.53
N VAL A 164 2.19 20.24 17.35
CA VAL A 164 1.93 18.79 17.37
C VAL A 164 1.78 18.27 15.95
N VAL A 165 2.52 17.22 15.61
CA VAL A 165 2.46 16.51 14.34
C VAL A 165 1.69 15.21 14.53
N VAL A 166 0.60 15.02 13.79
CA VAL A 166 -0.24 13.82 13.86
C VAL A 166 0.09 12.91 12.69
N GLY A 167 0.78 11.81 12.97
CA GLY A 167 1.31 10.87 12.00
C GLY A 167 2.81 11.07 11.77
N SER A 168 3.59 9.99 11.83
CA SER A 168 5.06 10.04 11.74
C SER A 168 5.63 9.58 10.38
N GLY A 169 4.77 9.44 9.37
CA GLY A 169 5.14 8.98 8.03
C GLY A 169 6.06 9.95 7.28
N ALA A 170 6.23 9.72 5.97
CA ALA A 170 7.10 10.53 5.08
C ALA A 170 7.03 12.03 5.37
N GLY A 171 5.83 12.61 5.26
CA GLY A 171 5.66 14.04 5.48
C GLY A 171 5.66 14.46 6.94
N GLY A 172 5.11 13.66 7.86
CA GLY A 172 5.09 13.97 9.29
C GLY A 172 6.49 13.99 9.91
N GLY A 173 7.34 13.00 9.59
CA GLY A 173 8.72 12.97 10.03
C GLY A 173 9.53 14.14 9.49
N THR A 174 9.38 14.45 8.18
CA THR A 174 10.03 15.60 7.56
C THR A 174 9.61 16.92 8.20
N ALA A 175 8.31 17.13 8.42
CA ALA A 175 7.79 18.33 9.05
C ALA A 175 8.31 18.48 10.49
N ALA A 176 8.34 17.39 11.27
CA ALA A 176 8.87 17.40 12.63
C ALA A 176 10.34 17.84 12.68
N ALA A 177 11.17 17.32 11.77
CA ALA A 177 12.59 17.68 11.69
C ALA A 177 12.79 19.16 11.37
N VAL A 178 12.09 19.67 10.36
CA VAL A 178 12.18 21.08 9.94
C VAL A 178 11.73 22.02 11.07
N LEU A 179 10.61 21.70 11.72
CA LEU A 179 10.08 22.51 12.82
C LEU A 179 10.99 22.50 14.06
N ALA A 180 11.50 21.33 14.44
CA ALA A 180 12.41 21.19 15.58
C ALA A 180 13.76 21.88 15.32
N ALA A 181 14.31 21.76 14.11
CA ALA A 181 15.52 22.46 13.70
C ALA A 181 15.36 23.99 13.72
N ALA A 182 14.13 24.50 13.54
CA ALA A 182 13.79 25.90 13.70
C ALA A 182 13.60 26.35 15.17
N GLY A 183 13.92 25.49 16.14
CA GLY A 183 13.88 25.78 17.57
C GLY A 183 12.50 25.67 18.22
N LEU A 184 11.49 25.15 17.52
CA LEU A 184 10.15 24.95 18.06
C LEU A 184 10.08 23.68 18.92
N SER A 185 9.31 23.70 20.00
CA SER A 185 8.98 22.49 20.76
C SER A 185 7.99 21.65 19.95
N VAL A 186 8.40 20.43 19.57
CA VAL A 186 7.60 19.53 18.72
C VAL A 186 7.23 18.25 19.45
N VAL A 187 5.97 17.82 19.30
CA VAL A 187 5.50 16.48 19.69
C VAL A 187 4.98 15.77 18.45
N VAL A 188 5.46 14.55 18.18
CA VAL A 188 4.97 13.69 17.11
C VAL A 188 4.12 12.57 17.71
N LEU A 189 2.89 12.41 17.22
CA LEU A 189 1.98 11.35 17.65
C LEU A 189 1.82 10.30 16.54
N GLU A 190 2.12 9.04 16.85
CA GLU A 190 1.99 7.92 15.93
C GLU A 190 1.04 6.86 16.47
N ARG A 191 0.17 6.34 15.61
CA ARG A 191 -0.80 5.29 15.96
C ARG A 191 -0.13 3.93 16.14
N GLY A 192 0.85 3.60 15.31
CA GLY A 192 1.58 2.34 15.37
C GLY A 192 2.70 2.30 16.41
N GLY A 193 3.31 1.12 16.56
CA GLY A 193 4.49 0.90 17.41
C GLY A 193 5.79 1.27 16.70
N TYR A 194 6.91 1.18 17.43
CA TYR A 194 8.26 1.34 16.89
C TYR A 194 8.92 -0.02 16.72
N TYR A 195 9.58 -0.20 15.58
CA TYR A 195 10.36 -1.38 15.20
C TYR A 195 11.59 -0.87 14.46
N ASP A 196 12.76 -1.46 14.74
CA ASP A 196 14.00 -1.12 14.05
C ASP A 196 14.65 -2.36 13.42
N ASP A 197 15.84 -2.21 12.85
CA ASP A 197 16.56 -3.23 12.08
C ASP A 197 16.60 -4.59 12.79
N ALA A 198 16.87 -4.60 14.11
CA ALA A 198 16.94 -5.78 14.96
C ALA A 198 15.58 -6.48 15.21
N ASP A 199 14.47 -5.85 14.83
CA ASP A 199 13.13 -6.41 14.96
C ASP A 199 12.62 -7.12 13.71
N PHE A 200 13.30 -6.91 12.57
CA PHE A 200 12.89 -7.44 11.29
C PHE A 200 13.46 -8.85 11.05
N ASP A 201 12.56 -9.82 10.86
CA ASP A 201 12.87 -11.20 10.49
C ASP A 201 12.74 -11.45 8.96
N GLY A 202 12.20 -10.45 8.24
CA GLY A 202 11.78 -10.51 6.84
C GLY A 202 10.78 -11.62 6.52
N GLY A 203 9.97 -12.00 7.50
CA GLY A 203 8.79 -12.83 7.33
C GLY A 203 7.56 -11.99 6.97
N GLU A 204 6.81 -12.43 5.96
CA GLU A 204 5.61 -11.73 5.49
C GLU A 204 4.56 -11.59 6.59
N HIS A 205 4.33 -12.64 7.38
CA HIS A 205 3.31 -12.64 8.43
C HIS A 205 3.63 -11.63 9.55
N THR A 206 4.88 -11.63 10.04
CA THR A 206 5.33 -10.69 11.08
C THR A 206 5.27 -9.26 10.56
N GLY A 207 5.79 -8.99 9.37
CA GLY A 207 5.81 -7.67 8.75
C GLY A 207 4.41 -7.11 8.50
N LEU A 208 3.52 -7.88 7.86
CA LEU A 208 2.14 -7.49 7.59
C LEU A 208 1.38 -7.13 8.88
N ARG A 209 1.59 -7.89 9.96
CA ARG A 209 0.91 -7.64 11.24
C ARG A 209 1.44 -6.42 11.99
N ARG A 210 2.75 -6.17 11.94
CA ARG A 210 3.40 -5.11 12.73
C ARG A 210 3.42 -3.75 12.02
N LEU A 211 3.60 -3.75 10.71
CA LEU A 211 4.00 -2.55 9.96
C LEU A 211 2.89 -1.95 9.09
N TYR A 212 1.86 -2.72 8.75
CA TYR A 212 0.79 -2.27 7.86
C TYR A 212 -0.48 -1.88 8.62
N ALA A 213 -1.20 -0.92 8.04
CA ALA A 213 -2.50 -0.49 8.53
C ALA A 213 -3.49 -1.65 8.46
N PRO A 214 -4.23 -1.94 9.53
CA PRO A 214 -5.18 -3.04 9.52
C PRO A 214 -6.39 -2.76 8.62
N GLY A 215 -6.69 -1.50 8.31
CA GLY A 215 -7.73 -1.15 7.33
C GLY A 215 -7.95 0.37 7.19
N PRO A 216 -8.78 0.81 6.23
CA PRO A 216 -9.48 -0.01 5.23
C PRO A 216 -8.51 -0.61 4.18
N GLY A 217 -8.64 -1.90 3.88
CA GLY A 217 -7.75 -2.63 2.96
C GLY A 217 -8.19 -2.65 1.50
N SER A 218 -9.33 -2.05 1.17
CA SER A 218 -9.82 -1.87 -0.19
C SER A 218 -10.76 -0.68 -0.29
N THR A 219 -11.09 -0.28 -1.52
CA THR A 219 -12.21 0.63 -1.79
C THR A 219 -13.54 -0.04 -1.45
N ALA A 220 -14.58 0.77 -1.18
CA ALA A 220 -15.90 0.29 -0.78
C ALA A 220 -16.56 -0.60 -1.85
N GLU A 221 -16.21 -0.36 -3.12
CA GLU A 221 -16.63 -1.15 -4.27
C GLU A 221 -15.88 -2.50 -4.37
N GLY A 222 -14.80 -2.68 -3.60
CA GLY A 222 -13.93 -3.86 -3.67
C GLY A 222 -13.14 -3.94 -4.98
N GLN A 223 -12.91 -2.80 -5.65
CA GLN A 223 -12.20 -2.77 -6.94
C GLN A 223 -10.69 -2.65 -6.76
N ILE A 224 -10.24 -1.81 -5.84
CA ILE A 224 -8.81 -1.53 -5.63
C ILE A 224 -8.44 -1.87 -4.20
N SER A 225 -7.46 -2.76 -4.04
CA SER A 225 -6.82 -3.04 -2.75
C SER A 225 -5.95 -1.88 -2.33
N LEU A 226 -6.01 -1.48 -1.06
CA LEU A 226 -5.28 -0.33 -0.52
C LEU A 226 -4.25 -0.81 0.49
N VAL A 227 -3.04 -0.29 0.37
CA VAL A 227 -1.91 -0.66 1.22
C VAL A 227 -1.33 0.59 1.86
N ALA A 228 -1.22 0.61 3.18
CA ALA A 228 -0.65 1.72 3.94
C ALA A 228 0.14 1.20 5.14
N GLY A 229 1.18 1.93 5.57
CA GLY A 229 1.93 1.64 6.79
C GLY A 229 1.24 2.14 8.06
N THR A 230 1.45 1.49 9.20
CA THR A 230 1.05 1.94 10.55
C THR A 230 2.10 1.48 11.56
N CYS A 231 3.21 2.20 11.59
CA CYS A 231 4.32 2.09 12.54
C CYS A 231 5.02 3.45 12.60
N LEU A 232 5.92 3.67 13.57
CA LEU A 232 6.77 4.86 13.59
C LEU A 232 7.58 4.94 12.28
N GLY A 233 7.38 6.00 11.51
CA GLY A 233 7.91 6.18 10.15
C GLY A 233 6.94 5.84 9.00
N GLY A 234 5.80 5.23 9.31
CA GLY A 234 4.69 4.96 8.41
C GLY A 234 5.09 4.23 7.12
N GLY A 235 4.55 4.67 5.99
CA GLY A 235 4.80 4.06 4.68
C GLY A 235 6.28 4.02 4.27
N THR A 236 7.14 4.86 4.83
CA THR A 236 8.57 4.87 4.47
C THR A 236 9.33 3.67 5.02
N VAL A 237 8.81 2.99 6.05
CA VAL A 237 9.41 1.75 6.58
C VAL A 237 9.15 0.57 5.64
N VAL A 238 7.98 0.56 4.98
CA VAL A 238 7.50 -0.59 4.17
C VAL A 238 7.54 -0.36 2.66
N ASN A 239 7.79 0.85 2.18
CA ASN A 239 7.87 1.10 0.73
C ASN A 239 9.13 0.48 0.10
N TRP A 240 9.25 0.60 -1.21
CA TRP A 240 10.28 -0.11 -1.99
C TRP A 240 11.48 0.75 -2.40
N THR A 241 11.73 1.86 -1.68
CA THR A 241 12.91 2.75 -1.83
C THR A 241 12.99 3.60 -3.10
N THR A 242 12.06 3.42 -4.04
CA THR A 242 12.00 4.22 -5.27
C THR A 242 11.85 5.71 -4.97
N SER A 243 12.72 6.53 -5.57
CA SER A 243 12.97 7.92 -5.15
C SER A 243 13.04 8.91 -6.31
N PHE A 244 12.03 8.90 -7.18
CA PHE A 244 11.93 9.87 -8.27
C PHE A 244 11.59 11.28 -7.78
N PRO A 245 12.16 12.33 -8.40
CA PRO A 245 11.64 13.69 -8.21
C PRO A 245 10.26 13.83 -8.88
N THR A 246 9.47 14.80 -8.43
CA THR A 246 8.18 15.14 -9.08
C THR A 246 8.42 15.57 -10.54
N PRO A 247 7.78 14.93 -11.54
CA PRO A 247 7.96 15.27 -12.94
C PRO A 247 7.59 16.73 -13.26
N ALA A 248 8.21 17.31 -14.28
CA ALA A 248 8.06 18.73 -14.60
C ALA A 248 6.64 19.05 -15.09
N GLU A 249 6.07 18.18 -15.92
CA GLU A 249 4.70 18.23 -16.42
C GLU A 249 3.67 18.16 -15.29
N VAL A 250 3.92 17.33 -14.28
CA VAL A 250 3.08 17.22 -13.08
C VAL A 250 3.17 18.51 -12.24
N ARG A 251 4.38 19.06 -12.06
CA ARG A 251 4.58 20.33 -11.36
C ARG A 251 3.83 21.48 -12.06
N ALA A 252 3.89 21.52 -13.39
CA ALA A 252 3.17 22.51 -14.19
C ALA A 252 1.65 22.36 -14.03
N GLU A 253 1.13 21.14 -14.07
CA GLU A 253 -0.29 20.86 -13.81
C GLU A 253 -0.73 21.30 -12.40
N TRP A 254 0.07 21.00 -11.38
CA TRP A 254 -0.21 21.41 -10.01
C TRP A 254 -0.21 22.94 -9.85
N ALA A 255 0.72 23.63 -10.51
CA ALA A 255 0.76 25.09 -10.53
C ALA A 255 -0.48 25.68 -11.23
N ALA A 256 -0.94 25.07 -12.33
CA ALA A 256 -2.15 25.49 -13.04
C ALA A 256 -3.44 25.36 -12.20
N LEU A 257 -3.43 24.52 -11.16
CA LEU A 257 -4.52 24.41 -10.17
C LEU A 257 -4.44 25.47 -9.05
N GLY A 258 -3.55 26.46 -9.20
CA GLY A 258 -3.39 27.60 -8.29
C GLY A 258 -2.41 27.36 -7.14
N ALA A 259 -1.68 26.24 -7.14
CA ALA A 259 -0.55 26.00 -6.25
C ALA A 259 0.77 26.38 -6.94
N THR A 260 0.92 27.67 -7.28
CA THR A 260 1.97 28.19 -8.16
C THR A 260 3.40 27.90 -7.70
N GLN A 261 3.62 27.74 -6.39
CA GLN A 261 4.91 27.41 -5.80
C GLN A 261 5.53 26.11 -6.32
N PHE A 262 4.74 25.20 -6.91
CA PHE A 262 5.28 24.02 -7.57
C PHE A 262 6.06 24.34 -8.85
N ALA A 263 5.78 25.47 -9.50
CA ALA A 263 6.57 25.98 -10.62
C ALA A 263 7.81 26.78 -10.17
N ASP A 264 7.84 27.22 -8.91
CA ASP A 264 8.89 28.10 -8.39
C ASP A 264 10.15 27.32 -7.92
N ASP A 265 11.25 28.06 -7.73
CA ASP A 265 12.52 27.50 -7.26
C ASP A 265 12.46 26.94 -5.84
N GLU A 266 11.52 27.39 -5.01
CA GLU A 266 11.32 26.89 -3.65
C GLU A 266 11.09 25.39 -3.63
N TYR A 267 10.19 24.88 -4.48
CA TYR A 267 9.91 23.46 -4.55
C TYR A 267 11.10 22.66 -5.10
N THR A 268 11.83 23.22 -6.07
CA THR A 268 13.08 22.63 -6.57
C THR A 268 14.12 22.49 -5.45
N ARG A 269 14.27 23.50 -4.57
CA ARG A 269 15.16 23.43 -3.41
C ARG A 269 14.69 22.39 -2.40
N ALA A 270 13.38 22.29 -2.14
CA ALA A 270 12.82 21.29 -1.25
C ALA A 270 13.10 19.85 -1.74
N ILE A 271 12.90 19.58 -3.04
CA ILE A 271 13.26 18.27 -3.64
C ILE A 271 14.73 17.96 -3.42
N LYS A 272 15.64 18.91 -3.68
CA LYS A 272 17.09 18.70 -3.49
C LYS A 272 17.46 18.43 -2.04
N ALA A 273 16.88 19.18 -1.09
CA ALA A 273 17.10 18.98 0.34
C ALA A 273 16.67 17.57 0.77
N VAL A 274 15.51 17.11 0.30
CA VAL A 274 14.98 15.77 0.56
C VAL A 274 15.87 14.69 -0.05
N GLN A 275 16.19 14.78 -1.33
CA GLN A 275 17.03 13.78 -2.00
C GLN A 275 18.40 13.67 -1.34
N SER A 276 19.01 14.80 -0.96
CA SER A 276 20.26 14.82 -0.22
C SER A 276 20.11 14.15 1.15
N ARG A 277 19.06 14.48 1.91
CA ARG A 277 18.88 13.94 3.27
C ARG A 277 18.61 12.44 3.26
N LEU A 278 17.86 11.96 2.28
CA LEU A 278 17.56 10.55 2.08
C LEU A 278 18.71 9.77 1.42
N SER A 279 19.80 10.43 1.05
CA SER A 279 20.92 9.83 0.31
C SER A 279 20.45 9.13 -0.98
N VAL A 280 19.57 9.78 -1.75
CA VAL A 280 19.08 9.22 -3.02
C VAL A 280 20.24 9.06 -4.00
N ASN A 281 20.44 7.85 -4.50
CA ASN A 281 21.55 7.50 -5.39
C ASN A 281 21.16 6.40 -6.39
N GLY A 282 22.09 6.09 -7.31
CA GLY A 282 21.98 4.96 -8.25
C GLY A 282 22.99 3.83 -7.99
N GLU A 283 23.80 3.93 -6.94
CA GLU A 283 24.90 2.99 -6.63
C GLU A 283 24.37 1.59 -6.27
N HIS A 284 23.16 1.54 -5.71
CA HIS A 284 22.51 0.31 -5.27
C HIS A 284 21.32 -0.05 -6.17
N SER A 285 21.51 -0.05 -7.48
CA SER A 285 20.46 -0.38 -8.47
C SER A 285 20.92 -1.40 -9.50
N VAL A 286 21.69 -2.40 -9.07
CA VAL A 286 22.07 -3.55 -9.90
C VAL A 286 20.85 -4.43 -10.16
N ALA A 287 20.65 -4.87 -11.40
CA ALA A 287 19.56 -5.77 -11.75
C ALA A 287 19.71 -7.13 -11.06
N SER A 288 18.70 -7.53 -10.30
CA SER A 288 18.51 -8.92 -9.88
C SER A 288 18.00 -9.77 -11.05
N SER A 289 17.93 -11.10 -10.89
CA SER A 289 17.46 -12.02 -11.94
C SER A 289 16.11 -11.62 -12.54
N ARG A 290 15.14 -11.20 -11.70
CA ARG A 290 13.84 -10.72 -12.20
C ARG A 290 13.91 -9.36 -12.91
N ASP A 291 14.80 -8.48 -12.48
CA ASP A 291 14.98 -7.16 -13.10
C ASP A 291 15.61 -7.32 -14.49
N ALA A 292 16.56 -8.26 -14.61
CA ALA A 292 17.22 -8.62 -15.84
C ALA A 292 16.24 -9.17 -16.90
N VAL A 293 15.17 -9.86 -16.48
CA VAL A 293 14.08 -10.28 -17.39
C VAL A 293 13.41 -9.07 -18.03
N MET A 294 12.96 -8.09 -17.23
CA MET A 294 12.30 -6.89 -17.76
C MET A 294 13.27 -6.08 -18.63
N GLU A 295 14.52 -5.92 -18.19
CA GLU A 295 15.56 -5.23 -18.95
C GLU A 295 15.83 -5.90 -20.30
N ARG A 296 15.94 -7.24 -20.33
CA ARG A 296 16.12 -8.03 -21.55
C ARG A 296 14.96 -7.82 -22.53
N GLY A 297 13.72 -7.89 -22.04
CA GLY A 297 12.53 -7.67 -22.86
C GLY A 297 12.43 -6.26 -23.42
N LEU A 298 12.68 -5.24 -22.59
CA LEU A 298 12.69 -3.84 -23.02
C LEU A 298 13.77 -3.56 -24.07
N ARG A 299 15.00 -4.04 -23.85
CA ARG A 299 16.09 -3.89 -24.82
C ARG A 299 15.79 -4.58 -26.15
N ALA A 300 15.20 -5.77 -26.13
CA ALA A 300 14.82 -6.49 -27.35
C ALA A 300 13.74 -5.75 -28.16
N LEU A 301 12.86 -5.00 -27.50
CA LEU A 301 11.85 -4.16 -28.14
C LEU A 301 12.38 -2.79 -28.58
N GLY A 302 13.60 -2.40 -28.16
CA GLY A 302 14.12 -1.05 -28.35
C GLY A 302 13.41 0.01 -27.49
N TRP A 303 12.77 -0.41 -26.39
CA TRP A 303 12.03 0.48 -25.48
C TRP A 303 12.92 1.07 -24.39
N HIS A 304 12.48 2.19 -23.82
CA HIS A 304 13.18 2.84 -22.70
C HIS A 304 13.40 1.85 -21.54
N VAL A 305 14.63 1.77 -21.01
CA VAL A 305 14.93 1.12 -19.73
C VAL A 305 16.02 1.91 -19.01
N ASP A 306 15.85 2.11 -17.71
CA ASP A 306 16.86 2.77 -16.88
C ASP A 306 16.88 2.22 -15.45
N ALA A 307 17.96 2.51 -14.72
CA ALA A 307 18.14 2.15 -13.34
C ALA A 307 17.33 3.05 -12.40
N MET A 308 16.64 2.43 -11.44
CA MET A 308 15.80 3.14 -10.47
C MET A 308 16.65 3.97 -9.48
N PRO A 309 16.38 5.27 -9.23
CA PRO A 309 17.00 5.99 -8.12
C PRO A 309 16.41 5.55 -6.78
N ARG A 310 17.27 5.32 -5.77
CA ARG A 310 16.88 4.70 -4.49
C ARG A 310 17.47 5.40 -3.27
N ASN A 311 16.74 5.42 -2.16
CA ASN A 311 17.20 5.94 -0.85
C ASN A 311 17.77 4.84 0.05
N VAL A 312 18.91 4.26 -0.35
CA VAL A 312 19.59 3.21 0.40
C VAL A 312 21.08 3.49 0.52
N VAL A 313 21.69 3.07 1.64
CA VAL A 313 23.13 3.16 1.90
C VAL A 313 23.61 1.80 2.40
N GLY A 314 24.60 1.19 1.75
CA GLY A 314 25.11 -0.12 2.15
C GLY A 314 24.14 -1.28 1.84
N CYS A 315 23.32 -1.16 0.80
CA CYS A 315 22.44 -2.24 0.35
C CYS A 315 23.22 -3.24 -0.50
N ASP A 316 23.32 -4.49 -0.05
CA ASP A 316 24.02 -5.56 -0.77
C ASP A 316 23.26 -6.09 -2.00
N MET A 317 21.93 -5.88 -2.03
CA MET A 317 21.02 -6.43 -3.04
C MET A 317 21.11 -7.95 -3.17
N GLY A 318 21.47 -8.64 -2.08
CA GLY A 318 21.65 -10.09 -2.04
C GLY A 318 20.39 -10.87 -1.67
N THR A 319 20.59 -12.05 -1.10
CA THR A 319 19.52 -12.97 -0.66
C THR A 319 18.73 -12.45 0.54
N ASP A 320 19.33 -11.58 1.36
CA ASP A 320 18.66 -10.90 2.47
C ASP A 320 17.69 -9.80 2.00
N CYS A 321 17.86 -9.30 0.77
CA CYS A 321 17.02 -8.29 0.16
C CYS A 321 15.71 -8.87 -0.40
N GLY A 322 14.93 -8.07 -1.14
CA GLY A 322 13.63 -8.46 -1.68
C GLY A 322 12.48 -8.41 -0.67
N ARG A 323 12.74 -7.92 0.55
CA ARG A 323 11.82 -8.01 1.70
C ARG A 323 11.57 -6.68 2.39
N CYS A 324 11.93 -5.54 1.78
CA CYS A 324 11.78 -4.22 2.43
C CYS A 324 10.32 -3.89 2.80
N GLY A 325 9.33 -4.54 2.16
CA GLY A 325 7.93 -4.47 2.59
C GLY A 325 7.71 -4.89 4.05
N TYR A 326 8.58 -5.75 4.58
CA TYR A 326 8.44 -6.35 5.91
C TYR A 326 9.51 -5.82 6.89
N GLY A 327 10.17 -4.72 6.54
CA GLY A 327 11.28 -4.13 7.29
C GLY A 327 12.65 -4.54 6.74
N CYS A 328 13.59 -3.59 6.68
CA CYS A 328 14.92 -3.81 6.14
C CYS A 328 15.88 -4.28 7.24
N ARG A 329 16.10 -5.60 7.36
CA ARG A 329 16.98 -6.16 8.41
C ARG A 329 18.45 -5.73 8.32
N LEU A 330 18.93 -5.44 7.11
CA LEU A 330 20.30 -4.94 6.87
C LEU A 330 20.49 -3.50 7.35
N GLY A 331 19.39 -2.77 7.56
CA GLY A 331 19.42 -1.37 7.90
C GLY A 331 19.87 -0.41 6.80
N ALA A 332 19.97 -0.87 5.56
CA ALA A 332 20.41 -0.03 4.44
C ALA A 332 19.40 1.06 4.05
N LYS A 333 18.12 0.80 4.26
CA LYS A 333 17.01 1.66 3.86
C LYS A 333 16.98 2.97 4.67
N GLN A 334 17.02 4.11 3.97
CA GLN A 334 16.94 5.43 4.58
C GLN A 334 15.48 5.87 4.78
N SER A 335 14.72 5.13 5.59
CA SER A 335 13.37 5.53 6.03
C SER A 335 13.44 6.75 6.94
N VAL A 336 12.29 7.42 7.16
CA VAL A 336 12.29 8.61 8.03
C VAL A 336 12.69 8.34 9.47
N THR A 337 12.61 7.10 9.94
CA THR A 337 13.16 6.68 11.24
C THR A 337 14.68 6.81 11.34
N LYS A 338 15.39 6.72 10.22
CA LYS A 338 16.85 6.89 10.14
C LYS A 338 17.25 8.28 9.67
N THR A 339 16.32 8.97 9.03
CA THR A 339 16.53 10.31 8.52
C THR A 339 15.86 11.36 9.39
N TRP A 340 14.68 11.84 8.99
CA TRP A 340 14.04 13.01 9.57
C TRP A 340 13.60 12.86 11.03
N LEU A 341 13.05 11.72 11.44
CA LEU A 341 12.67 11.51 12.85
C LEU A 341 13.89 11.44 13.76
N ALA A 342 15.01 10.90 13.28
CA ALA A 342 16.27 10.93 14.01
C ALA A 342 16.79 12.36 14.18
N ASP A 343 16.71 13.18 13.13
CA ASP A 343 17.07 14.60 13.23
C ASP A 343 16.12 15.36 14.17
N ALA A 344 14.82 15.08 14.10
CA ALA A 344 13.82 15.71 14.94
C ALA A 344 14.07 15.40 16.43
N GLU A 345 14.29 14.14 16.79
CA GLU A 345 14.59 13.73 18.17
C GLU A 345 15.92 14.32 18.65
N ALA A 346 16.95 14.33 17.79
CA ALA A 346 18.24 14.97 18.09
C ALA A 346 18.09 16.49 18.33
N ALA A 347 17.14 17.14 17.66
CA ALA A 347 16.77 18.55 17.87
C ALA A 347 15.78 18.75 19.04
N GLY A 348 15.42 17.70 19.78
CA GLY A 348 14.58 17.78 20.99
C GLY A 348 13.09 17.53 20.77
N ALA A 349 12.65 17.09 19.59
CA ALA A 349 11.28 16.65 19.38
C ALA A 349 10.98 15.39 20.21
N ARG A 350 9.76 15.31 20.75
CA ARG A 350 9.29 14.13 21.49
C ARG A 350 8.43 13.24 20.61
N LEU A 351 8.83 11.99 20.45
CA LEU A 351 8.08 10.99 19.69
C LEU A 351 7.17 10.20 20.64
N VAL A 352 5.88 10.09 20.32
CA VAL A 352 4.90 9.36 21.12
C VAL A 352 4.21 8.33 20.22
N ILE A 353 4.36 7.05 20.55
CA ILE A 353 3.83 5.93 19.76
C ILE A 353 2.57 5.34 20.39
N ASN A 354 1.96 4.38 19.68
CA ASN A 354 0.75 3.69 20.13
C ASN A 354 -0.37 4.66 20.54
N THR A 355 -0.55 5.77 19.82
CA THR A 355 -1.51 6.83 20.13
C THR A 355 -2.38 7.14 18.91
N ASP A 356 -3.64 6.69 18.93
CA ASP A 356 -4.62 6.97 17.89
C ASP A 356 -5.28 8.33 18.13
N VAL A 357 -4.85 9.35 17.40
CA VAL A 357 -5.42 10.70 17.46
C VAL A 357 -6.74 10.74 16.71
N ARG A 358 -7.82 11.09 17.42
CA ARG A 358 -9.17 11.07 16.85
C ARG A 358 -9.65 12.46 16.45
N THR A 359 -9.29 13.49 17.20
CA THR A 359 -9.80 14.86 17.01
C THR A 359 -8.71 15.90 17.22
N ILE A 360 -8.84 17.00 16.48
CA ILE A 360 -8.16 18.27 16.70
C ILE A 360 -9.10 19.14 17.53
N ASP A 361 -8.60 19.61 18.67
CA ASP A 361 -9.36 20.44 19.59
C ASP A 361 -9.34 21.89 19.09
N ARG A 362 -10.53 22.53 19.00
CA ARG A 362 -10.71 23.87 18.42
C ARG A 362 -11.32 24.83 19.43
N LYS A 363 -10.79 26.05 19.50
CA LYS A 363 -11.36 27.16 20.30
C LYS A 363 -11.22 28.47 19.52
N GLY A 364 -12.30 29.23 19.41
CA GLY A 364 -12.30 30.53 18.73
C GLY A 364 -11.83 30.46 17.26
N GLY A 365 -12.22 29.41 16.53
CA GLY A 365 -11.82 29.21 15.13
C GLY A 365 -10.37 28.76 14.91
N ARG A 366 -9.61 28.47 15.97
CA ARG A 366 -8.22 28.01 15.92
C ARG A 366 -8.06 26.63 16.53
N ALA A 367 -7.11 25.84 16.05
CA ALA A 367 -6.69 24.63 16.74
C ALA A 367 -5.89 24.99 18.00
N VAL A 368 -6.09 24.24 19.09
CA VAL A 368 -5.40 24.44 20.38
C VAL A 368 -4.69 23.18 20.88
N GLY A 369 -4.79 22.08 20.13
CA GLY A 369 -4.25 20.80 20.51
C GLY A 369 -4.94 19.64 19.82
N VAL A 370 -4.63 18.43 20.27
CA VAL A 370 -5.23 17.19 19.80
C VAL A 370 -5.47 16.23 20.95
N SER A 371 -6.43 15.33 20.75
CA SER A 371 -6.78 14.29 21.70
C SER A 371 -6.77 12.92 21.02
N GLY A 372 -6.08 11.97 21.65
CA GLY A 372 -5.92 10.60 21.19
C GLY A 372 -6.03 9.57 22.31
N ARG A 373 -5.95 8.29 21.94
CA ARG A 373 -6.00 7.17 22.89
C ARG A 373 -4.97 6.11 22.57
N THR A 374 -4.46 5.46 23.62
CA THR A 374 -3.63 4.26 23.46
C THR A 374 -4.49 3.01 23.26
N PRO A 375 -3.93 1.91 22.74
CA PRO A 375 -4.61 0.61 22.70
C PRO A 375 -5.10 0.14 24.07
N ALA A 376 -4.42 0.53 25.15
CA ALA A 376 -4.81 0.22 26.54
C ALA A 376 -5.94 1.12 27.08
N GLY A 377 -6.38 2.12 26.30
CA GLY A 377 -7.49 3.01 26.65
C GLY A 377 -7.10 4.34 27.30
N HIS A 378 -5.80 4.53 27.63
CA HIS A 378 -5.30 5.77 28.23
C HIS A 378 -5.48 6.95 27.29
N THR A 379 -5.85 8.10 27.86
CA THR A 379 -6.02 9.35 27.13
C THR A 379 -4.68 10.04 26.94
N VAL A 380 -4.41 10.53 25.73
CA VAL A 380 -3.25 11.36 25.43
C VAL A 380 -3.74 12.70 24.89
N THR A 381 -3.49 13.77 25.62
CA THR A 381 -3.86 15.14 25.21
C THR A 381 -2.60 15.96 25.00
N VAL A 382 -2.51 16.63 23.85
CA VAL A 382 -1.38 17.50 23.54
C VAL A 382 -1.91 18.90 23.22
N ARG A 383 -1.53 19.89 24.01
CA ARG A 383 -1.81 21.31 23.72
C ARG A 383 -0.73 21.86 22.81
N ALA A 384 -1.13 22.62 21.80
CA ALA A 384 -0.23 23.16 20.80
C ALA A 384 -0.72 24.49 20.20
N ARG A 385 0.21 25.34 19.76
CA ARG A 385 -0.10 26.58 19.03
C ARG A 385 -0.51 26.31 17.58
N ALA A 386 -0.03 25.21 17.00
CA ALA A 386 -0.40 24.74 15.67
C ALA A 386 -0.43 23.21 15.60
N VAL A 387 -1.14 22.67 14.61
CA VAL A 387 -1.26 21.24 14.35
C VAL A 387 -0.82 20.95 12.93
N VAL A 388 0.07 19.97 12.75
CA VAL A 388 0.38 19.39 11.44
C VAL A 388 -0.39 18.07 11.29
N ALA A 389 -1.29 17.99 10.32
CA ALA A 389 -1.99 16.77 9.97
C ALA A 389 -1.20 16.00 8.91
N ALA A 390 -0.67 14.84 9.28
CA ALA A 390 0.17 13.98 8.44
C ALA A 390 -0.20 12.49 8.58
N ALA A 391 -1.49 12.19 8.73
CA ALA A 391 -2.00 10.83 8.98
C ALA A 391 -2.17 9.99 7.69
N GLY A 392 -1.87 10.56 6.52
CA GLY A 392 -2.01 9.94 5.20
C GLY A 392 -3.37 10.18 4.56
N ALA A 393 -3.46 9.99 3.24
CA ALA A 393 -4.62 10.37 2.42
C ALA A 393 -5.93 9.64 2.74
N ILE A 394 -5.93 8.60 3.58
CA ILE A 394 -7.18 8.00 4.08
C ILE A 394 -7.58 8.63 5.42
N GLN A 395 -6.62 8.83 6.32
CA GLN A 395 -6.91 9.18 7.71
C GLN A 395 -6.91 10.69 7.95
N THR A 396 -6.14 11.49 7.21
CA THR A 396 -6.16 12.96 7.30
C THR A 396 -7.54 13.56 7.04
N PRO A 397 -8.26 13.23 5.94
CA PRO A 397 -9.63 13.75 5.78
C PRO A 397 -10.57 13.27 6.90
N ALA A 398 -10.38 12.06 7.44
CA ALA A 398 -11.19 11.56 8.54
C ALA A 398 -10.92 12.32 9.85
N LEU A 399 -9.65 12.60 10.17
CA LEU A 399 -9.24 13.44 11.29
C LEU A 399 -9.90 14.83 11.19
N LEU A 400 -9.81 15.48 10.03
CA LEU A 400 -10.41 16.81 9.83
C LEU A 400 -11.94 16.76 9.99
N ARG A 401 -12.63 15.78 9.38
CA ARG A 401 -14.08 15.62 9.52
C ARG A 401 -14.53 15.34 10.96
N ARG A 402 -13.84 14.45 11.68
CA ARG A 402 -14.12 14.20 13.11
C ARG A 402 -13.90 15.43 13.98
N SER A 403 -13.06 16.36 13.53
CA SER A 403 -12.75 17.63 14.19
C SER A 403 -13.69 18.78 13.77
N GLY A 404 -14.79 18.46 13.09
CA GLY A 404 -15.85 19.42 12.74
C GLY A 404 -15.51 20.34 11.56
N PHE A 405 -14.56 19.98 10.70
CA PHE A 405 -14.32 20.72 9.45
C PHE A 405 -15.44 20.44 8.44
N THR A 406 -15.98 21.48 7.83
CA THR A 406 -17.16 21.42 6.95
C THR A 406 -16.83 21.65 5.48
N ASP A 407 -15.60 22.04 5.14
CA ASP A 407 -15.11 22.32 3.80
C ASP A 407 -15.44 21.14 2.86
N PRO A 408 -16.18 21.37 1.76
CA PRO A 408 -16.63 20.30 0.88
C PRO A 408 -15.49 19.61 0.12
N ALA A 409 -14.31 20.23 -0.01
CA ALA A 409 -13.15 19.61 -0.66
C ALA A 409 -12.49 18.51 0.18
N ILE A 410 -12.66 18.53 1.51
CA ILE A 410 -12.09 17.49 2.40
C ILE A 410 -12.73 16.12 2.09
N GLY A 411 -11.89 15.16 1.75
CA GLY A 411 -12.28 13.81 1.35
C GLY A 411 -12.64 13.67 -0.13
N ARG A 412 -12.62 14.74 -0.93
CA ARG A 412 -12.76 14.65 -2.39
C ARG A 412 -11.40 14.44 -3.05
N TYR A 413 -11.38 14.13 -4.34
CA TYR A 413 -10.15 14.05 -5.14
C TYR A 413 -9.18 12.98 -4.65
N LEU A 414 -9.69 11.83 -4.18
CA LEU A 414 -8.84 10.68 -3.89
C LEU A 414 -8.17 10.25 -5.20
N ARG A 415 -6.85 10.41 -5.25
CA ARG A 415 -6.02 9.96 -6.37
C ARG A 415 -5.26 8.71 -5.97
N LEU A 416 -5.19 7.76 -6.89
CA LEU A 416 -4.50 6.50 -6.75
C LEU A 416 -3.54 6.32 -7.93
N HIS A 417 -2.53 5.46 -7.81
CA HIS A 417 -1.99 4.80 -8.99
C HIS A 417 -2.56 3.38 -9.04
N PRO A 418 -3.63 3.13 -9.83
CA PRO A 418 -4.11 1.78 -10.07
C PRO A 418 -2.98 0.94 -10.66
N ALA A 419 -2.61 -0.13 -9.95
CA ALA A 419 -1.50 -0.99 -10.30
C ALA A 419 -1.94 -2.43 -10.49
N THR A 420 -1.45 -3.08 -11.54
CA THR A 420 -1.61 -4.52 -11.79
C THR A 420 -0.29 -5.10 -12.32
N ALA A 421 -0.28 -6.38 -12.68
CA ALA A 421 0.90 -7.03 -13.24
C ALA A 421 0.53 -8.05 -14.33
N VAL A 422 1.49 -8.30 -15.21
CA VAL A 422 1.51 -9.46 -16.10
C VAL A 422 2.67 -10.35 -15.67
N TRP A 423 2.46 -11.66 -15.68
CA TRP A 423 3.40 -12.66 -15.19
C TRP A 423 3.93 -13.50 -16.35
N GLY A 424 5.24 -13.69 -16.38
CA GLY A 424 5.92 -14.61 -17.29
C GLY A 424 6.56 -15.75 -16.51
N VAL A 425 6.40 -16.97 -17.00
CA VAL A 425 7.14 -18.15 -16.52
C VAL A 425 8.28 -18.43 -17.47
N PHE A 426 9.44 -18.79 -16.94
CA PHE A 426 10.67 -19.04 -17.70
C PHE A 426 11.20 -20.46 -17.47
N ASP A 427 12.15 -20.89 -18.29
CA ASP A 427 12.90 -22.14 -18.05
C ASP A 427 14.02 -21.91 -17.02
N GLU A 428 14.64 -20.73 -17.02
CA GLU A 428 15.64 -20.32 -16.02
C GLU A 428 15.02 -20.12 -14.63
N GLU A 429 15.76 -20.44 -13.57
CA GLU A 429 15.35 -20.15 -12.20
C GLU A 429 15.50 -18.64 -11.92
N ILE A 430 14.43 -18.01 -11.42
CA ILE A 430 14.36 -16.56 -11.19
C ILE A 430 14.47 -16.19 -9.70
N ARG A 431 13.83 -16.97 -8.81
CA ARG A 431 13.65 -16.67 -7.37
C ARG A 431 13.17 -15.23 -7.14
N PRO A 432 11.92 -14.91 -7.49
CA PRO A 432 11.47 -13.51 -7.55
C PRO A 432 11.50 -12.77 -6.21
N TRP A 433 11.67 -13.46 -5.07
CA TRP A 433 11.75 -12.91 -3.72
C TRP A 433 13.16 -12.44 -3.28
N GLU A 434 14.21 -12.62 -4.10
CA GLU A 434 15.60 -12.23 -3.78
C GLU A 434 16.02 -10.95 -4.51
N GLY A 435 17.04 -10.23 -4.04
CA GLY A 435 17.61 -9.09 -4.76
C GLY A 435 17.05 -7.71 -4.39
N GLY A 436 17.61 -6.64 -4.97
CA GLY A 436 17.16 -5.26 -4.74
C GLY A 436 15.67 -5.06 -5.09
N MET A 437 14.91 -4.21 -4.38
CA MET A 437 13.43 -4.17 -4.48
C MET A 437 12.87 -3.83 -5.87
N GLN A 438 13.23 -2.67 -6.42
CA GLN A 438 12.88 -2.25 -7.77
C GLN A 438 14.11 -1.56 -8.32
N THR A 439 14.79 -2.19 -9.28
CA THR A 439 16.05 -1.64 -9.80
C THR A 439 15.96 -1.23 -11.27
N ARG A 440 14.85 -1.57 -11.94
CA ARG A 440 14.57 -1.21 -13.33
C ARG A 440 13.19 -0.59 -13.46
N TYR A 441 13.08 0.35 -14.39
CA TYR A 441 11.80 0.91 -14.80
C TYR A 441 11.80 1.28 -16.29
N SER A 442 10.60 1.48 -16.83
CA SER A 442 10.40 2.02 -18.17
C SER A 442 9.30 3.06 -18.20
N ARG A 443 9.53 4.13 -18.97
CA ARG A 443 8.58 5.20 -19.26
C ARG A 443 8.01 5.13 -20.67
N GLU A 444 8.21 4.03 -21.38
CA GLU A 444 7.81 3.88 -22.79
C GLU A 444 6.36 4.35 -23.05
N HIS A 445 5.44 4.02 -22.14
CA HIS A 445 4.03 4.35 -22.24
C HIS A 445 3.57 5.29 -21.11
N SER A 446 4.43 6.15 -20.58
CA SER A 446 4.05 7.05 -19.47
C SER A 446 3.16 8.21 -19.89
N ASP A 447 3.06 8.49 -21.19
CA ASP A 447 2.27 9.58 -21.78
C ASP A 447 1.47 9.08 -23.00
N LEU A 448 0.43 8.31 -22.74
CA LEU A 448 -0.42 7.70 -23.77
C LEU A 448 -1.45 8.68 -24.35
N ASP A 449 -1.79 9.74 -23.62
CA ASP A 449 -2.76 10.76 -24.03
C ASP A 449 -2.13 12.07 -24.51
N GLY A 450 -0.80 12.22 -24.44
CA GLY A 450 -0.08 13.46 -24.74
C GLY A 450 -0.25 14.55 -23.66
N HIS A 451 -0.82 14.19 -22.52
CA HIS A 451 -1.10 15.06 -21.37
C HIS A 451 -0.50 14.50 -20.07
N GLY A 452 0.44 13.57 -20.17
CA GLY A 452 1.15 12.97 -19.06
C GLY A 452 0.36 11.90 -18.31
N HIS A 453 -0.66 11.28 -18.93
CA HIS A 453 -1.32 10.09 -18.36
C HIS A 453 -0.92 8.83 -19.13
N GLY A 454 -0.54 7.81 -18.38
CA GLY A 454 0.04 6.59 -18.93
C GLY A 454 0.41 5.61 -17.84
N VAL A 455 1.31 4.71 -18.19
CA VAL A 455 1.84 3.68 -17.30
C VAL A 455 3.36 3.75 -17.20
N ILE A 456 3.86 3.48 -16.00
CA ILE A 456 5.27 3.13 -15.79
C ILE A 456 5.34 1.61 -15.60
N TYR A 457 6.30 0.99 -16.29
CA TYR A 457 6.64 -0.41 -16.03
C TYR A 457 7.70 -0.48 -14.95
N GLU A 458 7.45 -1.29 -13.93
CA GLU A 458 8.38 -1.50 -12.83
C GLU A 458 8.52 -2.98 -12.53
N THR A 459 9.68 -3.35 -12.00
CA THR A 459 9.87 -4.65 -11.35
C THR A 459 9.56 -4.54 -9.86
N GLY A 460 9.32 -5.66 -9.20
CA GLY A 460 9.12 -5.75 -7.75
C GLY A 460 9.39 -7.18 -7.27
N PRO A 461 9.79 -7.39 -6.00
CA PRO A 461 10.01 -8.74 -5.52
C PRO A 461 8.69 -9.48 -5.38
N GLY A 462 8.74 -10.77 -5.68
CA GLY A 462 7.59 -11.65 -5.65
C GLY A 462 7.59 -12.59 -4.46
N ASN A 463 7.33 -12.07 -3.25
CA ASN A 463 7.08 -12.93 -2.10
C ASN A 463 5.74 -13.68 -2.26
N PRO A 464 5.63 -14.97 -1.91
CA PRO A 464 4.47 -15.79 -2.25
C PRO A 464 3.12 -15.19 -1.86
N ALA A 465 2.94 -14.72 -0.62
CA ALA A 465 1.63 -14.19 -0.21
C ALA A 465 1.31 -12.85 -0.90
N ALA A 466 2.32 -12.02 -1.17
CA ALA A 466 2.15 -10.77 -1.92
C ALA A 466 1.76 -11.00 -3.39
N VAL A 467 2.47 -11.86 -4.12
CA VAL A 467 2.18 -12.10 -5.56
C VAL A 467 0.85 -12.79 -5.79
N GLN A 468 0.45 -13.66 -4.87
CA GLN A 468 -0.83 -14.37 -4.97
C GLN A 468 -2.03 -13.40 -4.97
N GLY A 469 -1.89 -12.22 -4.37
CA GLY A 469 -2.89 -11.14 -4.45
C GLY A 469 -3.18 -10.68 -5.89
N PHE A 470 -2.19 -10.78 -6.77
CA PHE A 470 -2.23 -10.37 -8.18
C PHE A 470 -2.36 -11.53 -9.17
N MET A 471 -2.52 -12.75 -8.68
CA MET A 471 -2.76 -13.93 -9.50
C MET A 471 -4.22 -14.35 -9.42
N ASN A 472 -4.72 -15.00 -10.47
CA ASN A 472 -6.08 -15.54 -10.50
C ASN A 472 -6.15 -16.89 -9.78
N TRP A 473 -7.38 -17.38 -9.56
CA TRP A 473 -7.59 -18.75 -9.09
C TRP A 473 -8.59 -19.45 -10.02
N ARG A 474 -8.17 -20.57 -10.63
CA ARG A 474 -8.96 -21.36 -11.59
C ARG A 474 -9.12 -22.82 -11.14
N GLY A 475 -9.21 -23.04 -9.83
CA GLY A 475 -9.26 -24.37 -9.22
C GLY A 475 -7.99 -24.71 -8.45
N GLY A 476 -8.09 -25.71 -7.57
CA GLY A 476 -6.99 -26.13 -6.70
C GLY A 476 -5.76 -26.61 -7.46
N ALA A 477 -5.96 -27.42 -8.51
CA ALA A 477 -4.86 -27.93 -9.34
C ALA A 477 -4.13 -26.80 -10.09
N ALA A 478 -4.87 -25.83 -10.64
CA ALA A 478 -4.28 -24.67 -11.30
C ALA A 478 -3.49 -23.80 -10.31
N HIS A 479 -4.00 -23.61 -9.09
CA HIS A 479 -3.30 -22.88 -8.04
C HIS A 479 -1.99 -23.58 -7.65
N GLN A 480 -2.01 -24.90 -7.48
CA GLN A 480 -0.80 -25.69 -7.19
C GLN A 480 0.24 -25.58 -8.30
N ALA A 481 -0.17 -25.67 -9.57
CA ALA A 481 0.73 -25.49 -10.71
C ALA A 481 1.39 -24.10 -10.67
N THR A 482 0.61 -23.05 -10.43
CA THR A 482 1.14 -21.68 -10.25
C THR A 482 2.16 -21.62 -9.11
N LEU A 483 1.89 -22.25 -7.96
CA LEU A 483 2.81 -22.26 -6.82
C LEU A 483 4.15 -22.92 -7.15
N ARG A 484 4.14 -24.02 -7.91
CA ARG A 484 5.39 -24.69 -8.35
C ARG A 484 6.21 -23.87 -9.32
N ASP A 485 5.54 -23.10 -10.19
CA ASP A 485 6.21 -22.23 -11.15
C ASP A 485 6.75 -20.94 -10.51
N LEU A 486 6.46 -20.63 -9.23
CA LEU A 486 6.84 -19.36 -8.60
C LEU A 486 8.35 -19.09 -8.64
N GLY A 487 9.19 -20.11 -8.42
CA GLY A 487 10.65 -19.99 -8.51
C GLY A 487 11.16 -19.59 -9.90
N HIS A 488 10.35 -19.77 -10.94
CA HIS A 488 10.65 -19.47 -12.35
C HIS A 488 9.79 -18.32 -12.90
N THR A 489 9.11 -17.57 -12.03
CA THR A 489 8.19 -16.51 -12.44
C THR A 489 8.82 -15.13 -12.27
N ALA A 490 8.69 -14.27 -13.28
CA ALA A 490 8.97 -12.84 -13.18
C ALA A 490 7.71 -12.04 -13.56
N GLY A 491 7.49 -10.92 -12.87
CA GLY A 491 6.36 -10.02 -13.14
C GLY A 491 6.83 -8.68 -13.68
N VAL A 492 6.06 -8.13 -14.61
CA VAL A 492 6.15 -6.71 -15.01
C VAL A 492 4.96 -5.99 -14.38
N GLY A 493 5.23 -5.13 -13.41
CA GLY A 493 4.26 -4.27 -12.77
C GLY A 493 3.88 -3.12 -13.69
N ILE A 494 2.61 -2.74 -13.66
CA ILE A 494 2.02 -1.67 -14.47
C ILE A 494 1.44 -0.66 -13.50
N ILE A 495 2.06 0.51 -13.41
CA ILE A 495 1.66 1.60 -12.51
C ILE A 495 0.98 2.69 -13.33
N THR A 496 -0.36 2.74 -13.32
CA THR A 496 -1.13 3.72 -14.08
C THR A 496 -1.26 5.02 -13.30
N ARG A 497 -0.93 6.16 -13.93
CA ARG A 497 -1.30 7.48 -13.40
C ARG A 497 -2.78 7.72 -13.66
N ASP A 498 -3.59 7.77 -12.61
CA ASP A 498 -5.02 8.05 -12.77
C ASP A 498 -5.27 9.48 -13.24
N ARG A 499 -6.34 9.68 -14.00
CA ARG A 499 -6.87 11.00 -14.33
C ARG A 499 -8.08 11.33 -13.45
N ASP A 500 -8.98 10.36 -13.31
CA ASP A 500 -10.25 10.52 -12.61
C ASP A 500 -10.12 10.13 -11.12
N SER A 501 -10.89 10.80 -10.26
CA SER A 501 -10.69 10.72 -8.80
C SER A 501 -11.83 10.04 -8.06
N GLY A 502 -11.51 9.41 -6.93
CA GLY A 502 -12.46 8.91 -5.94
C GLY A 502 -12.77 9.90 -4.82
N THR A 503 -13.29 9.37 -3.71
CA THR A 503 -13.55 10.10 -2.46
C THR A 503 -13.22 9.27 -1.23
N VAL A 504 -12.97 9.90 -0.09
CA VAL A 504 -12.94 9.26 1.23
C VAL A 504 -14.05 9.87 2.07
N LYS A 505 -15.04 9.05 2.41
CA LYS A 505 -16.15 9.43 3.30
C LYS A 505 -15.86 8.98 4.71
N VAL A 506 -16.52 9.58 5.70
CA VAL A 506 -16.45 9.13 7.09
C VAL A 506 -17.79 8.49 7.46
N ALA A 507 -17.74 7.24 7.92
CA ALA A 507 -18.92 6.52 8.37
C ALA A 507 -19.40 7.01 9.75
N ARG A 508 -20.58 6.53 10.19
CA ARG A 508 -21.18 6.93 11.48
C ARG A 508 -20.31 6.57 12.71
N ASP A 509 -19.47 5.54 12.58
CA ASP A 509 -18.50 5.13 13.60
C ASP A 509 -17.20 5.97 13.59
N GLY A 510 -17.11 6.96 12.69
CA GLY A 510 -15.95 7.84 12.56
C GLY A 510 -14.81 7.27 11.72
N GLU A 511 -14.98 6.07 11.14
CA GLU A 511 -13.95 5.43 10.32
C GLU A 511 -14.04 5.84 8.85
N PRO A 512 -12.90 5.99 8.15
CA PRO A 512 -12.88 6.34 6.74
C PRO A 512 -13.33 5.18 5.86
N VAL A 513 -14.06 5.52 4.80
CA VAL A 513 -14.53 4.62 3.75
C VAL A 513 -14.09 5.20 2.40
N PRO A 514 -13.01 4.69 1.80
CA PRO A 514 -12.55 5.11 0.49
C PRO A 514 -13.47 4.54 -0.60
N HIS A 515 -13.88 5.39 -1.52
CA HIS A 515 -14.66 5.08 -2.70
C HIS A 515 -13.85 5.40 -3.94
N TYR A 516 -13.72 4.46 -4.85
CA TYR A 516 -13.02 4.68 -6.10
C TYR A 516 -13.51 3.68 -7.14
N ARG A 517 -13.85 4.20 -8.33
CA ARG A 517 -14.13 3.38 -9.50
C ARG A 517 -13.17 3.78 -10.61
N LEU A 518 -12.47 2.80 -11.16
CA LEU A 518 -11.61 3.01 -12.33
C LEU A 518 -12.48 3.53 -13.48
N SER A 519 -12.12 4.68 -14.05
CA SER A 519 -12.84 5.24 -15.19
C SER A 519 -12.51 4.48 -16.47
N ASP A 520 -13.32 4.65 -17.52
CA ASP A 520 -13.04 4.05 -18.82
C ASP A 520 -11.71 4.52 -19.41
N HIS A 521 -11.34 5.78 -19.13
CA HIS A 521 -10.06 6.35 -19.51
C HIS A 521 -8.90 5.61 -18.84
N ASP A 522 -8.92 5.53 -17.51
CA ASP A 522 -7.82 4.92 -16.74
C ASP A 522 -7.77 3.40 -16.97
N ALA A 523 -8.92 2.77 -17.23
CA ALA A 523 -9.01 1.37 -17.63
C ALA A 523 -8.37 1.12 -19.02
N ALA A 524 -8.56 2.03 -19.98
CA ALA A 524 -7.92 1.93 -21.29
C ALA A 524 -6.38 2.06 -21.18
N HIS A 525 -5.88 2.95 -20.33
CA HIS A 525 -4.45 3.13 -20.09
C HIS A 525 -3.84 1.92 -19.36
N LEU A 526 -4.54 1.40 -18.35
CA LEU A 526 -4.16 0.14 -17.68
C LEU A 526 -4.11 -1.02 -18.68
N HIS A 527 -5.07 -1.11 -19.62
CA HIS A 527 -5.08 -2.14 -20.66
C HIS A 527 -3.90 -2.04 -21.62
N ALA A 528 -3.57 -0.82 -22.08
CA ALA A 528 -2.38 -0.59 -22.90
C ALA A 528 -1.09 -0.98 -22.16
N GLY A 529 -1.05 -0.79 -20.84
CA GLY A 529 0.01 -1.31 -19.99
C GLY A 529 0.07 -2.84 -19.94
N ILE A 530 -1.07 -3.54 -19.86
CA ILE A 530 -1.11 -5.01 -19.92
C ILE A 530 -0.55 -5.53 -21.25
N GLU A 531 -0.88 -4.85 -22.36
CA GLU A 531 -0.32 -5.16 -23.68
C GLU A 531 1.20 -4.98 -23.71
N GLY A 532 1.69 -3.83 -23.25
CA GLY A 532 3.12 -3.56 -23.20
C GLY A 532 3.89 -4.54 -22.30
N ALA A 533 3.37 -4.83 -21.11
CA ALA A 533 3.96 -5.80 -20.19
C ALA A 533 4.02 -7.22 -20.78
N ALA A 534 2.98 -7.64 -21.49
CA ALA A 534 2.96 -8.93 -22.18
C ALA A 534 3.98 -8.98 -23.34
N ARG A 535 4.19 -7.87 -24.07
CA ARG A 535 5.25 -7.79 -25.09
C ARG A 535 6.64 -7.87 -24.48
N ILE A 536 6.88 -7.16 -23.39
CA ILE A 536 8.15 -7.19 -22.66
C ILE A 536 8.48 -8.63 -22.25
N LEU A 537 7.53 -9.35 -21.64
CA LEU A 537 7.75 -10.72 -21.19
C LEU A 537 7.94 -11.71 -22.35
N ALA A 538 7.21 -11.55 -23.45
CA ALA A 538 7.39 -12.36 -24.65
C ALA A 538 8.78 -12.15 -25.26
N ALA A 539 9.19 -10.90 -25.44
CA ALA A 539 10.51 -10.54 -25.93
C ALA A 539 11.64 -10.98 -24.99
N ALA A 540 11.35 -11.09 -23.69
CA ALA A 540 12.28 -11.63 -22.70
C ALA A 540 12.37 -13.18 -22.73
N GLY A 541 11.54 -13.87 -23.52
CA GLY A 541 11.58 -15.34 -23.66
C GLY A 541 10.72 -16.11 -22.66
N ALA A 542 9.62 -15.54 -22.17
CA ALA A 542 8.70 -16.27 -21.30
C ALA A 542 8.04 -17.44 -22.05
N ARG A 543 8.02 -18.65 -21.46
CA ARG A 543 7.34 -19.83 -22.02
C ARG A 543 5.82 -19.81 -21.82
N ARG A 544 5.35 -19.06 -20.82
CA ARG A 544 3.93 -18.83 -20.54
C ARG A 544 3.72 -17.44 -19.98
N ILE A 545 2.72 -16.73 -20.48
CA ILE A 545 2.36 -15.39 -20.04
C ILE A 545 0.92 -15.39 -19.56
N SER A 546 0.65 -14.77 -18.41
CA SER A 546 -0.69 -14.67 -17.82
C SER A 546 -0.97 -13.30 -17.22
N SER A 547 -2.25 -12.91 -17.23
CA SER A 547 -2.70 -11.65 -16.62
C SER A 547 -3.26 -11.85 -15.22
N ALA A 548 -3.45 -10.74 -14.50
CA ALA A 548 -4.12 -10.69 -13.20
C ALA A 548 -5.66 -10.81 -13.27
N HIS A 549 -6.26 -11.04 -14.44
CA HIS A 549 -7.71 -11.20 -14.59
C HIS A 549 -8.19 -12.54 -14.02
N GLN A 550 -9.31 -12.52 -13.30
CA GLN A 550 -9.90 -13.70 -12.67
C GLN A 550 -10.32 -14.79 -13.68
N SER A 551 -10.68 -14.40 -14.92
CA SER A 551 -10.97 -15.35 -16.01
C SER A 551 -9.74 -16.14 -16.46
N GLY A 552 -8.53 -15.72 -16.10
CA GLY A 552 -7.27 -16.37 -16.43
C GLY A 552 -6.80 -16.33 -17.88
N PRO A 553 -6.88 -15.20 -18.61
CA PRO A 553 -6.18 -15.06 -19.89
C PRO A 553 -4.72 -15.44 -19.75
N SER A 554 -4.26 -16.35 -20.61
CA SER A 554 -2.88 -16.79 -20.71
C SER A 554 -2.59 -17.32 -22.12
N TYR A 555 -1.32 -17.29 -22.51
CA TYR A 555 -0.84 -17.91 -23.75
C TYR A 555 0.61 -18.41 -23.57
N GLU A 556 1.03 -19.30 -24.45
CA GLU A 556 2.39 -19.83 -24.51
C GLU A 556 2.98 -19.42 -25.86
N PRO A 557 3.92 -18.46 -25.90
CA PRO A 557 4.56 -18.01 -27.13
C PRO A 557 5.04 -19.20 -27.98
N ASP A 558 4.75 -19.14 -29.28
CA ASP A 558 5.11 -20.16 -30.28
C ASP A 558 4.58 -21.59 -30.02
N ARG A 559 3.69 -21.77 -29.04
CA ARG A 559 3.14 -23.08 -28.66
C ARG A 559 1.61 -23.12 -28.61
N ARG A 560 0.97 -22.19 -27.91
CA ARG A 560 -0.48 -22.23 -27.66
C ARG A 560 -1.07 -20.84 -27.47
N GLY A 561 -2.01 -20.49 -28.36
CA GLY A 561 -2.62 -19.16 -28.41
C GLY A 561 -1.65 -18.11 -28.95
N THR A 562 -2.16 -16.89 -29.13
CA THR A 562 -1.35 -15.77 -29.62
C THR A 562 -1.38 -14.59 -28.64
N HIS A 563 -0.45 -13.65 -28.83
CA HIS A 563 -0.46 -12.39 -28.09
C HIS A 563 -1.79 -11.65 -28.30
N ASP A 564 -2.28 -11.56 -29.54
CA ASP A 564 -3.51 -10.84 -29.86
C ASP A 564 -4.74 -11.50 -29.22
N ASP A 565 -4.81 -12.83 -29.21
CA ASP A 565 -5.87 -13.57 -28.50
C ASP A 565 -5.86 -13.27 -27.00
N PHE A 566 -4.67 -13.22 -26.40
CA PHE A 566 -4.50 -12.87 -24.99
C PHE A 566 -4.98 -11.45 -24.67
N ILE A 567 -4.65 -10.47 -25.52
CA ILE A 567 -5.09 -9.08 -25.36
C ILE A 567 -6.60 -8.95 -25.55
N ALA A 568 -7.16 -9.62 -26.57
CA ALA A 568 -8.61 -9.68 -26.78
C ALA A 568 -9.32 -10.29 -25.56
N ALA A 569 -8.81 -11.40 -25.01
CA ALA A 569 -9.35 -12.04 -23.82
C ALA A 569 -9.28 -11.13 -22.58
N CYS A 570 -8.18 -10.39 -22.39
CA CYS A 570 -8.06 -9.39 -21.31
C CYS A 570 -9.10 -8.27 -21.48
N ARG A 571 -9.28 -7.76 -22.70
CA ARG A 571 -10.28 -6.72 -23.00
C ARG A 571 -11.70 -7.19 -22.72
N THR A 572 -12.04 -8.40 -23.15
CA THR A 572 -13.34 -9.03 -22.87
C THR A 572 -13.55 -9.29 -21.37
N ALA A 573 -12.49 -9.67 -20.65
CA ALA A 573 -12.57 -9.89 -19.21
C ALA A 573 -12.94 -8.61 -18.46
N GLY A 574 -12.34 -7.47 -18.83
CA GLY A 574 -12.63 -6.13 -18.33
C GLY A 574 -12.16 -5.85 -16.89
N TYR A 575 -12.34 -4.61 -16.43
CA TYR A 575 -11.72 -4.09 -15.20
C TYR A 575 -12.71 -3.74 -14.08
N ALA A 576 -13.99 -4.07 -14.23
CA ALA A 576 -14.99 -3.82 -13.18
C ALA A 576 -14.64 -4.59 -11.88
N PRO A 577 -15.24 -4.23 -10.73
CA PRO A 577 -14.85 -4.82 -9.45
C PRO A 577 -14.89 -6.35 -9.46
N GLY A 578 -13.82 -6.93 -8.93
CA GLY A 578 -13.57 -8.37 -8.85
C GLY A 578 -13.14 -9.07 -10.13
N ARG A 579 -12.93 -8.35 -11.25
CA ARG A 579 -12.52 -8.94 -12.55
C ARG A 579 -11.02 -8.99 -12.76
N CYS A 580 -10.30 -7.95 -12.36
CA CYS A 580 -8.83 -7.86 -12.44
C CYS A 580 -8.30 -7.46 -11.07
N ALA A 581 -7.21 -8.10 -10.63
CA ALA A 581 -6.56 -7.70 -9.38
C ALA A 581 -5.82 -6.38 -9.57
N ILE A 582 -6.28 -5.35 -8.88
CA ILE A 582 -5.74 -3.99 -8.93
C ILE A 582 -5.49 -3.53 -7.50
N ALA A 583 -4.33 -2.94 -7.25
CA ALA A 583 -3.97 -2.36 -5.96
C ALA A 583 -3.52 -0.91 -6.13
N ALA A 584 -3.50 -0.15 -5.03
CA ALA A 584 -2.88 1.15 -4.95
C ALA A 584 -2.03 1.24 -3.68
N LEU A 585 -0.73 1.47 -3.88
CA LEU A 585 0.24 1.78 -2.83
C LEU A 585 0.45 3.29 -2.69
N HIS A 586 0.06 4.05 -3.73
CA HIS A 586 0.15 5.50 -3.78
C HIS A 586 -1.25 6.08 -3.61
N ILE A 587 -1.52 6.68 -2.45
CA ILE A 587 -2.84 7.16 -2.05
C ILE A 587 -2.72 8.65 -1.74
N MET A 588 -3.43 9.51 -2.47
CA MET A 588 -3.14 10.94 -2.56
C MET A 588 -4.42 11.80 -2.63
N GLY A 589 -4.28 13.12 -2.44
CA GLY A 589 -5.21 14.15 -2.92
C GLY A 589 -6.45 14.49 -2.07
N THR A 590 -6.71 13.75 -0.99
CA THR A 590 -7.97 13.87 -0.24
C THR A 590 -8.13 15.11 0.64
N ALA A 591 -7.09 15.91 0.78
CA ALA A 591 -7.12 17.25 1.38
C ALA A 591 -6.29 18.21 0.50
N ARG A 592 -6.52 18.13 -0.82
CA ARG A 592 -5.65 18.76 -1.82
C ARG A 592 -5.41 20.25 -1.58
N MET A 593 -4.21 20.66 -1.96
CA MET A 593 -3.76 22.03 -2.09
C MET A 593 -4.28 22.64 -3.40
N GLY A 594 -4.60 23.94 -3.39
CA GLY A 594 -4.99 24.68 -4.59
C GLY A 594 -5.17 26.17 -4.32
N GLY A 595 -5.54 26.90 -5.37
CA GLY A 595 -5.65 28.37 -5.32
C GLY A 595 -6.93 28.92 -4.69
N SER A 596 -7.94 28.08 -4.42
CA SER A 596 -9.24 28.56 -3.94
C SER A 596 -9.93 27.58 -2.98
N ARG A 597 -10.71 28.12 -2.03
CA ARG A 597 -11.46 27.35 -1.04
C ARG A 597 -12.60 26.52 -1.64
N GLU A 598 -13.11 26.92 -2.80
CA GLU A 598 -14.19 26.21 -3.50
C GLU A 598 -13.68 24.90 -4.10
N THR A 599 -12.39 24.85 -4.41
CA THR A 599 -11.78 23.75 -5.15
C THR A 599 -10.77 22.95 -4.32
N SER A 600 -10.28 23.46 -3.20
CA SER A 600 -9.20 22.82 -2.42
C SER A 600 -9.47 22.87 -0.92
N ALA A 601 -8.91 21.92 -0.17
CA ALA A 601 -9.05 21.88 1.29
C ALA A 601 -7.96 22.70 1.99
N THR A 602 -6.83 22.91 1.31
CA THR A 602 -5.70 23.70 1.80
C THR A 602 -5.27 24.74 0.79
N ASN A 603 -4.79 25.87 1.31
CA ASN A 603 -4.20 26.94 0.53
C ASN A 603 -2.77 26.54 0.06
N PRO A 604 -2.11 27.37 -0.76
CA PRO A 604 -0.74 27.11 -1.23
C PRO A 604 0.34 26.94 -0.15
N ASP A 605 0.06 27.26 1.12
CA ASP A 605 0.97 27.00 2.27
C ASP A 605 0.68 25.66 2.96
N GLY A 606 -0.27 24.88 2.45
CA GLY A 606 -0.77 23.67 3.09
C GLY A 606 -1.66 23.93 4.30
N ALA A 607 -1.94 25.19 4.64
CA ALA A 607 -2.85 25.54 5.72
C ALA A 607 -4.30 25.30 5.28
N THR A 608 -5.11 24.71 6.15
CA THR A 608 -6.55 24.56 5.85
C THR A 608 -7.22 25.92 5.75
N TRP A 609 -8.16 26.08 4.82
CA TRP A 609 -8.88 27.34 4.64
C TRP A 609 -9.73 27.73 5.86
N GLU A 610 -10.29 26.74 6.56
CA GLU A 610 -11.12 26.95 7.74
C GLU A 610 -10.33 27.31 9.00
N VAL A 611 -9.19 26.66 9.21
CA VAL A 611 -8.40 26.76 10.45
C VAL A 611 -6.93 26.96 10.08
N PRO A 612 -6.48 28.20 9.90
CA PRO A 612 -5.16 28.48 9.30
C PRO A 612 -3.95 27.98 10.09
N ASN A 613 -4.11 27.59 11.35
CA ASN A 613 -3.07 26.95 12.17
C ASN A 613 -3.14 25.42 12.18
N VAL A 614 -3.95 24.82 11.31
CA VAL A 614 -3.85 23.40 10.92
C VAL A 614 -3.22 23.34 9.53
N VAL A 615 -2.06 22.70 9.43
CA VAL A 615 -1.29 22.53 8.18
C VAL A 615 -1.28 21.06 7.79
N VAL A 616 -1.55 20.75 6.54
CA VAL A 616 -1.47 19.38 6.01
C VAL A 616 -0.08 19.18 5.40
N ALA A 617 0.58 18.09 5.78
CA ALA A 617 1.94 17.78 5.34
C ALA A 617 2.08 16.28 5.01
N ASP A 618 1.15 15.74 4.22
CA ASP A 618 1.22 14.37 3.71
C ASP A 618 0.66 14.28 2.28
N ALA A 619 0.57 13.06 1.72
CA ALA A 619 0.05 12.82 0.37
C ALA A 619 -1.38 13.35 0.12
N SER A 620 -2.17 13.60 1.16
CA SER A 620 -3.52 14.14 1.01
C SER A 620 -3.53 15.54 0.43
N CYS A 621 -2.46 16.33 0.61
CA CYS A 621 -2.40 17.71 0.07
C CYS A 621 -1.99 17.78 -1.41
N PHE A 622 -1.74 16.66 -2.08
CA PHE A 622 -1.40 16.66 -3.51
C PHE A 622 -2.54 17.26 -4.34
N PRO A 623 -2.28 18.20 -5.27
CA PRO A 623 -3.31 18.71 -6.17
C PRO A 623 -3.92 17.60 -7.07
N THR A 624 -3.07 16.76 -7.67
CA THR A 624 -3.41 15.56 -8.47
C THR A 624 -2.38 14.44 -8.28
N SER A 625 -2.52 13.29 -8.96
CA SER A 625 -1.54 12.20 -8.86
C SER A 625 -0.17 12.59 -9.43
N SER A 626 0.89 12.08 -8.78
CA SER A 626 2.27 12.49 -9.07
C SER A 626 2.92 11.81 -10.28
N GLY A 627 2.28 10.78 -10.86
CA GLY A 627 2.81 10.04 -12.01
C GLY A 627 4.01 9.13 -11.69
N VAL A 628 4.67 9.33 -10.55
CA VAL A 628 5.79 8.51 -10.05
C VAL A 628 5.55 8.11 -8.58
N ASN A 629 6.48 7.37 -7.97
CA ASN A 629 6.38 7.02 -6.54
C ASN A 629 6.43 8.30 -5.68
N PRO A 630 5.46 8.55 -4.80
CA PRO A 630 5.20 9.89 -4.26
C PRO A 630 6.09 10.27 -3.06
N MET A 631 6.97 9.40 -2.57
CA MET A 631 7.71 9.64 -1.31
C MET A 631 8.48 10.97 -1.34
N ILE A 632 9.29 11.19 -2.38
CA ILE A 632 10.06 12.44 -2.52
C ILE A 632 9.13 13.65 -2.61
N SER A 633 8.05 13.55 -3.37
CA SER A 633 7.06 14.63 -3.51
C SER A 633 6.36 14.94 -2.18
N ILE A 634 6.01 13.92 -1.38
CA ILE A 634 5.41 14.08 -0.04
C ILE A 634 6.38 14.81 0.89
N GLU A 635 7.62 14.34 0.98
CA GLU A 635 8.62 14.93 1.87
C GLU A 635 8.97 16.36 1.42
N ALA A 636 9.06 16.63 0.11
CA ALA A 636 9.34 17.97 -0.39
C ALA A 636 8.20 18.96 -0.07
N ILE A 637 6.94 18.55 -0.22
CA ILE A 637 5.80 19.37 0.19
C ILE A 637 5.80 19.59 1.71
N ALA A 638 6.06 18.54 2.48
CA ALA A 638 6.11 18.65 3.94
C ALA A 638 7.25 19.58 4.41
N HIS A 639 8.44 19.48 3.80
CA HIS A 639 9.55 20.37 4.06
C HIS A 639 9.15 21.83 3.82
N MET A 640 8.58 22.13 2.65
CA MET A 640 8.12 23.47 2.28
C MET A 640 7.06 24.02 3.26
N ASN A 641 6.00 23.24 3.50
CA ASN A 641 4.90 23.65 4.39
C ASN A 641 5.39 23.85 5.83
N ALA A 642 6.29 23.00 6.31
CA ALA A 642 6.87 23.10 7.64
C ALA A 642 7.81 24.31 7.77
N THR A 643 8.63 24.62 6.77
CA THR A 643 9.47 25.83 6.75
C THR A 643 8.60 27.09 6.87
N ARG A 644 7.56 27.21 6.03
CA ARG A 644 6.64 28.36 6.09
C ARG A 644 5.88 28.45 7.43
N LEU A 645 5.50 27.31 8.00
CA LEU A 645 4.90 27.27 9.33
C LEU A 645 5.86 27.75 10.41
N ALA A 646 7.13 27.32 10.36
CA ALA A 646 8.16 27.75 11.29
C ALA A 646 8.38 29.27 11.23
N ASP A 647 8.54 29.81 10.02
CA ASP A 647 8.71 31.26 9.79
C ASP A 647 7.54 32.06 10.37
N ARG A 648 6.31 31.58 10.20
CA ARG A 648 5.12 32.22 10.77
C ARG A 648 5.07 32.18 12.29
N LEU A 649 5.55 31.10 12.92
CA LEU A 649 5.51 30.92 14.38
C LEU A 649 6.67 31.62 15.10
N ASN A 650 7.82 31.74 14.45
CA ASN A 650 9.00 32.44 14.95
C ASN A 650 8.96 33.95 14.60
N GLY A 651 8.49 34.29 13.41
CA GLY A 651 8.35 35.65 12.88
C GLY A 651 7.14 36.41 13.42
N GLY A 652 6.72 36.18 14.67
CA GLY A 652 5.61 36.87 15.34
C GLY A 652 5.77 38.40 15.52
N GLY A 653 6.68 39.06 14.80
CA GLY A 653 6.65 40.49 14.52
C GLY A 653 6.16 40.73 13.09
N ARG A 654 5.00 41.41 12.95
CA ARG A 654 4.39 41.86 11.68
C ARG A 654 5.43 42.28 10.62
N PRO A 655 5.24 41.97 9.32
CA PRO A 655 5.74 42.85 8.27
C PRO A 655 4.97 44.16 8.40
N GLY A 656 5.69 45.26 8.61
CA GLY A 656 5.14 46.60 8.71
C GLY A 656 4.46 47.04 7.41
N THR A 657 3.32 47.72 7.62
CA THR A 657 2.63 48.72 6.78
C THR A 657 2.46 48.44 5.29
#